data_AF-A0A4V4LL35-F1
#
_entry.id   AF-A0A4V4LL35-F1
#
_cell.length_a   1.000
_cell.length_b   1.000
_cell.length_c   1.000
_cell.angle_alpha   90.00
_cell.angle_beta   90.00
_cell.angle_gamma   90.00
#
_symmetry.space_group_name_H-M   'P 1'
#
loop_
_entity.id
_entity.type
_entity.pdbx_description
1 polymer ?
#
loop_
_entity_poly.entity_id
_entity_poly.type
_entity_poly.pdbx_seq_one_letter_code
_entity_poly.pdbx_strand_id
1 'polypeptide(L)'
;MVYSDVKGDASGEVSHTVEPVQMGDSSAYKRRFTGFKLAVDQEPSSFATNPNASNADFDPIPPSNRTWTWKAYVAYWMADAWAVSNWEVASSMIAGGLSWRMAIGACVLGNFIMGAVITMNGRIGAHLHVPFPIIARVSFGYYFSYFVVVSRCALAIIWLGVQTVTGGQCMEVLLTAIWPSYANIPTHIAAGQGIDTKGMCAFVLYFLLQLPFLCIPYTKVQYFFGFKSIIAPIIFLAVFGHTLHKAGGTVSASPVITEGPTVKGSILVWAFFSNLNSVLGNYSTLGLNIADFARYANKRSAQNCQAFVIPFIFTIVGLLGIFTAAASSVAYPEEVAKAGTPLWNPVTIVGLWSASGSSAGRAASAFGAIGLIIVTLGINISANSISAANDLVSFFPKYINIRRGQLLAALIGAWACVPWKILASAQKFLSFLSGYTIFLGPMTAIIMVDYYITRRGNVSVPDMYRFDGIYRYSPKFGTNWRAVVALVVGFLPPLPGFANSIDQGKLGVSLEGQHIFAIGYMYSFVAAGLCYWALMRFAPEHESKMDHEVTGEDILIANDERKGRYYYKDEKKGFSFLPTYPQLISDERIKEAIDVLLTMQNKHSGGCSSYEPQRGSEWLEWLNAAEVFGRIMVEYDYPECTTAVVTALTMFAKLYPGYRSKEISIFKKGAYDYIRKSQRADGSWYGSWAICFTYAGMFALEALATAGENHTNSERVRKACKFFIDKQMKDGGRM
;
A
#
# COMPACT_ATOMS: atom_id res chain seq x y z
N MET A 1 -17.45 -62.69 22.53
CA MET A 1 -17.30 -63.72 23.58
C MET A 1 -16.54 -63.12 24.74
N VAL A 2 -17.17 -63.14 25.93
CA VAL A 2 -16.61 -63.17 27.29
C VAL A 2 -15.82 -61.96 27.85
N TYR A 3 -16.53 -61.24 28.73
CA TYR A 3 -16.17 -60.56 29.99
C TYR A 3 -14.77 -60.77 30.61
N SER A 4 -14.20 -59.70 31.21
CA SER A 4 -14.20 -59.50 32.68
C SER A 4 -13.44 -58.23 33.14
N ASP A 5 -14.03 -57.52 34.11
CA ASP A 5 -13.50 -56.41 34.91
C ASP A 5 -12.19 -56.72 35.68
N VAL A 6 -11.45 -55.68 36.10
CA VAL A 6 -11.02 -55.42 37.50
C VAL A 6 -10.36 -54.03 37.62
N LYS A 7 -10.74 -53.32 38.69
CA LYS A 7 -10.29 -51.99 39.18
C LYS A 7 -8.83 -51.99 39.70
N GLY A 8 -8.20 -50.80 39.78
CA GLY A 8 -7.26 -50.50 40.88
C GLY A 8 -6.05 -49.62 40.56
N ASP A 9 -6.12 -48.38 41.03
CA ASP A 9 -5.10 -47.41 41.48
C ASP A 9 -3.57 -47.54 41.26
N ALA A 10 -3.03 -46.36 40.91
CA ALA A 10 -1.91 -45.61 41.50
C ALA A 10 -0.43 -46.09 41.42
N SER A 11 0.39 -45.10 41.05
CA SER A 11 1.84 -44.93 41.30
C SER A 11 2.84 -45.72 40.46
N GLY A 12 3.65 -44.98 39.70
CA GLY A 12 4.81 -45.48 38.98
C GLY A 12 5.56 -44.33 38.32
N GLU A 13 6.56 -43.80 39.03
CA GLU A 13 7.59 -42.90 38.49
C GLU A 13 8.34 -43.57 37.34
N VAL A 14 8.53 -42.86 36.23
CA VAL A 14 9.55 -43.22 35.22
C VAL A 14 10.52 -42.05 35.12
N SER A 15 11.72 -42.29 35.66
CA SER A 15 12.92 -41.49 35.50
C SER A 15 13.30 -41.35 34.03
N HIS A 16 13.45 -40.12 33.55
CA HIS A 16 14.21 -39.82 32.34
C HIS A 16 15.32 -38.84 32.68
N THR A 17 16.48 -39.38 33.07
CA THR A 17 17.77 -38.70 33.00
C THR A 17 18.11 -38.44 31.52
N VAL A 18 18.12 -37.18 31.11
CA VAL A 18 18.65 -36.76 29.80
C VAL A 18 20.11 -36.36 30.00
N GLU A 19 21.02 -37.10 29.38
CA GLU A 19 22.44 -36.76 29.31
C GLU A 19 22.66 -35.41 28.58
N PRO A 20 23.68 -34.62 28.95
CA PRO A 20 24.00 -33.38 28.26
C PRO A 20 24.53 -33.66 26.85
N VAL A 21 23.87 -33.09 25.85
CA VAL A 21 24.29 -33.15 24.45
C VAL A 21 25.62 -32.43 24.29
N GLN A 22 26.65 -33.15 23.82
CA GLN A 22 27.94 -32.59 23.42
C GLN A 22 27.78 -31.48 22.38
N MET A 23 28.39 -30.33 22.65
CA MET A 23 28.50 -29.21 21.71
C MET A 23 29.26 -29.64 20.46
N GLY A 24 28.55 -29.68 19.33
CA GLY A 24 29.11 -29.93 18.01
C GLY A 24 29.86 -28.70 17.50
N ASP A 25 31.09 -28.94 17.07
CA ASP A 25 32.04 -28.04 16.43
C ASP A 25 31.42 -27.09 15.39
N SER A 26 31.86 -25.83 15.46
CA SER A 26 31.68 -24.84 14.42
C SER A 26 32.45 -25.25 13.15
N SER A 27 31.73 -25.63 12.10
CA SER A 27 32.30 -25.70 10.75
C SER A 27 31.42 -25.02 9.69
N ALA A 28 32.10 -24.09 9.02
CA ALA A 28 31.92 -23.45 7.72
C ALA A 28 30.72 -23.81 6.82
N TYR A 29 30.18 -22.75 6.20
CA TYR A 29 29.73 -22.68 4.80
C TYR A 29 28.74 -23.76 4.29
N LYS A 30 27.45 -23.39 4.28
CA LYS A 30 26.49 -23.44 3.13
C LYS A 30 25.09 -23.79 3.60
N ARG A 31 24.15 -22.84 3.39
CA ARG A 31 22.82 -23.12 2.83
C ARG A 31 22.25 -21.83 2.24
N ARG A 32 22.70 -21.51 1.02
CA ARG A 32 22.15 -20.41 0.22
C ARG A 32 21.21 -20.95 -0.86
N PHE A 33 20.23 -21.74 -0.45
CA PHE A 33 19.00 -22.03 -1.19
C PHE A 33 17.97 -22.47 -0.15
N THR A 34 17.20 -21.52 0.37
CA THR A 34 15.96 -21.85 1.08
C THR A 34 15.04 -22.54 0.08
N GLY A 35 14.49 -23.69 0.46
CA GLY A 35 13.59 -24.46 -0.41
C GLY A 35 12.46 -23.58 -0.93
N PHE A 36 12.10 -23.72 -2.20
CA PHE A 36 11.01 -22.97 -2.81
C PHE A 36 9.71 -23.22 -2.04
N LYS A 37 9.23 -22.21 -1.31
CA LYS A 37 7.93 -22.23 -0.63
C LYS A 37 6.89 -21.55 -1.53
N LEU A 38 5.93 -22.34 -2.00
CA LEU A 38 4.84 -21.83 -2.83
C LEU A 38 3.93 -20.87 -2.05
N ALA A 39 3.69 -21.13 -0.76
CA ALA A 39 3.00 -20.20 0.12
C ALA A 39 3.91 -19.01 0.45
N VAL A 40 3.37 -17.79 0.35
CA VAL A 40 4.06 -16.57 0.75
C VAL A 40 4.19 -16.52 2.27
N ASP A 41 5.22 -15.86 2.78
CA ASP A 41 5.32 -15.55 4.19
C ASP A 41 4.13 -14.69 4.62
N GLN A 42 3.40 -15.21 5.61
CA GLN A 42 2.27 -14.52 6.20
C GLN A 42 2.76 -13.88 7.48
N GLU A 43 2.70 -12.55 7.53
CA GLU A 43 2.66 -11.92 8.84
C GLU A 43 1.35 -12.35 9.53
N PRO A 44 1.31 -12.46 10.87
CA PRO A 44 0.06 -12.63 11.57
C PRO A 44 -0.83 -11.44 11.19
N SER A 45 -1.73 -11.64 10.23
CA SER A 45 -2.60 -10.60 9.71
C SER A 45 -3.42 -10.07 10.87
N SER A 46 -3.45 -8.75 11.07
CA SER A 46 -4.06 -8.19 12.27
C SER A 46 -5.56 -8.47 12.38
N PHE A 47 -6.24 -8.77 11.26
CA PHE A 47 -7.71 -8.87 11.22
C PHE A 47 -8.28 -10.12 10.51
N ALA A 48 -7.51 -10.81 9.66
CA ALA A 48 -7.99 -12.03 9.00
C ALA A 48 -7.83 -13.26 9.90
N THR A 49 -8.86 -14.12 9.92
CA THR A 49 -8.92 -15.32 10.78
C THR A 49 -8.28 -16.56 10.17
N ASN A 50 -7.95 -16.54 8.87
CA ASN A 50 -7.37 -17.66 8.13
C ASN A 50 -6.31 -17.16 7.13
N PRO A 51 -5.17 -17.86 6.98
CA PRO A 51 -4.21 -17.73 5.88
C PRO A 51 -4.76 -17.51 4.46
N ASN A 52 -5.94 -18.02 4.15
CA ASN A 52 -6.55 -17.87 2.83
C ASN A 52 -7.24 -16.51 2.62
N ALA A 53 -7.37 -15.68 3.66
CA ALA A 53 -8.14 -14.44 3.61
C ALA A 53 -7.28 -13.17 3.44
N SER A 54 -5.99 -13.21 3.82
CA SER A 54 -5.08 -12.06 3.68
C SER A 54 -3.60 -12.46 3.73
N ASN A 55 -2.72 -11.48 3.45
CA ASN A 55 -1.28 -11.52 3.66
C ASN A 55 -0.74 -10.10 3.95
N ALA A 56 0.55 -9.98 4.23
CA ALA A 56 1.18 -8.71 4.61
C ALA A 56 1.07 -7.59 3.57
N ASP A 57 0.98 -7.91 2.27
CA ASP A 57 0.79 -6.91 1.20
C ASP A 57 -0.68 -6.48 1.05
N PHE A 58 -1.61 -7.27 1.57
CA PHE A 58 -3.05 -7.06 1.48
C PHE A 58 -3.65 -6.42 2.75
N ASP A 59 -3.00 -6.62 3.89
CA ASP A 59 -3.38 -6.06 5.19
C ASP A 59 -3.29 -4.52 5.24
N PRO A 60 -3.93 -3.89 6.24
CA PRO A 60 -3.83 -2.45 6.42
C PRO A 60 -2.38 -2.02 6.70
N ILE A 61 -1.96 -0.90 6.12
CA ILE A 61 -0.58 -0.45 6.26
C ILE A 61 -0.33 0.01 7.71
N PRO A 62 0.64 -0.60 8.41
CA PRO A 62 0.95 -0.23 9.78
C PRO A 62 1.64 1.14 9.82
N PRO A 63 1.55 1.90 10.94
CA PRO A 63 2.11 3.24 11.04
C PRO A 63 3.56 3.36 10.60
N SER A 64 4.41 2.35 10.88
CA SER A 64 5.80 2.32 10.44
C SER A 64 6.01 2.45 8.93
N ASN A 65 5.07 1.97 8.13
CA ASN A 65 5.19 1.88 6.68
C ASN A 65 4.48 3.03 5.94
N ARG A 66 3.85 3.95 6.68
CA ARG A 66 3.11 5.12 6.15
C ARG A 66 4.04 6.28 5.83
N THR A 67 4.84 6.09 4.79
CA THR A 67 5.97 6.99 4.45
C THR A 67 5.62 8.08 3.44
N TRP A 68 4.44 8.04 2.80
CA TRP A 68 4.12 8.95 1.70
C TRP A 68 3.63 10.30 2.21
N THR A 69 4.46 11.32 2.03
CA THR A 69 4.09 12.73 2.25
C THR A 69 3.46 13.34 0.99
N TRP A 70 2.94 14.57 1.06
CA TRP A 70 2.40 15.28 -0.11
C TRP A 70 3.41 15.38 -1.27
N LYS A 71 4.72 15.39 -0.96
CA LYS A 71 5.80 15.40 -1.97
C LYS A 71 5.85 14.10 -2.77
N ALA A 72 5.56 12.96 -2.12
CA ALA A 72 5.52 11.67 -2.80
C ALA A 72 4.38 11.64 -3.83
N TYR A 73 3.22 12.22 -3.52
CA TYR A 73 2.11 12.34 -4.47
C TYR A 73 2.44 13.27 -5.64
N VAL A 74 3.12 14.40 -5.40
CA VAL A 74 3.59 15.27 -6.48
C VAL A 74 4.57 14.54 -7.39
N ALA A 75 5.56 13.85 -6.81
CA ALA A 75 6.53 13.07 -7.57
C ALA A 75 5.87 11.90 -8.32
N TYR A 76 4.89 11.23 -7.71
CA TYR A 76 4.08 10.19 -8.34
C TYR A 76 3.34 10.73 -9.56
N TRP A 77 2.61 11.85 -9.44
CA TRP A 77 1.88 12.42 -10.58
C TRP A 77 2.79 13.06 -11.62
N MET A 78 3.95 13.59 -11.24
CA MET A 78 4.97 13.98 -12.22
C MET A 78 5.51 12.76 -12.97
N ALA A 79 5.75 11.65 -12.29
CA ALA A 79 6.11 10.42 -12.97
C ALA A 79 4.97 9.96 -13.89
N ASP A 80 3.73 9.92 -13.41
CA ASP A 80 2.58 9.36 -14.11
C ASP A 80 2.13 10.23 -15.30
N ALA A 81 2.09 11.56 -15.13
CA ALA A 81 1.61 12.49 -16.15
C ALA A 81 2.49 12.54 -17.38
N TRP A 82 3.81 12.52 -17.20
CA TRP A 82 4.78 12.52 -18.29
C TRP A 82 4.94 11.11 -18.85
N ALA A 83 3.89 10.64 -19.53
CA ALA A 83 3.80 9.33 -20.15
C ALA A 83 3.36 9.47 -21.61
N VAL A 84 3.82 8.52 -22.44
CA VAL A 84 3.51 8.50 -23.89
C VAL A 84 1.99 8.42 -24.11
N SER A 85 1.28 7.62 -23.33
CA SER A 85 -0.18 7.51 -23.42
C SER A 85 -0.91 8.83 -23.19
N ASN A 86 -0.47 9.65 -22.24
CA ASN A 86 -1.15 10.93 -21.95
C ASN A 86 -0.93 11.95 -23.08
N TRP A 87 0.25 11.90 -23.69
CA TRP A 87 0.53 12.66 -24.91
C TRP A 87 -0.36 12.21 -26.07
N GLU A 88 -0.43 10.89 -26.30
CA GLU A 88 -1.23 10.26 -27.37
C GLU A 88 -2.72 10.55 -27.23
N VAL A 89 -3.27 10.54 -26.01
CA VAL A 89 -4.69 10.88 -25.76
C VAL A 89 -4.99 12.30 -26.25
N ALA A 90 -4.16 13.28 -25.89
CA ALA A 90 -4.42 14.66 -26.27
C ALA A 90 -4.17 14.92 -27.77
N SER A 91 -3.10 14.35 -28.33
CA SER A 91 -2.75 14.54 -29.74
C SER A 91 -3.72 13.84 -30.69
N SER A 92 -4.26 12.67 -30.31
CA SER A 92 -5.22 11.91 -31.12
C SER A 92 -6.58 12.60 -31.29
N MET A 93 -6.97 13.52 -30.39
CA MET A 93 -8.22 14.28 -30.54
C MET A 93 -8.24 15.19 -31.77
N ILE A 94 -7.06 15.65 -32.19
CA ILE A 94 -6.91 16.44 -33.42
C ILE A 94 -7.25 15.58 -34.64
N ALA A 95 -6.78 14.33 -34.65
CA ALA A 95 -7.18 13.34 -35.66
C ALA A 95 -8.68 13.00 -35.60
N GLY A 96 -9.30 13.11 -34.42
CA GLY A 96 -10.74 12.94 -34.21
C GLY A 96 -11.63 14.08 -34.71
N GLY A 97 -11.05 15.10 -35.35
CA GLY A 97 -11.79 16.17 -36.04
C GLY A 97 -12.14 17.40 -35.20
N LEU A 98 -11.69 17.45 -33.94
CA LEU A 98 -11.82 18.63 -33.08
C LEU A 98 -10.81 19.72 -33.45
N SER A 99 -11.22 20.97 -33.29
CA SER A 99 -10.26 22.08 -33.27
C SER A 99 -9.35 21.97 -32.04
N TRP A 100 -8.12 22.49 -32.17
CA TRP A 100 -7.14 22.46 -31.07
C TRP A 100 -7.65 23.12 -29.79
N ARG A 101 -8.46 24.19 -29.88
CA ARG A 101 -9.06 24.86 -28.72
C ARG A 101 -10.04 23.96 -27.97
N MET A 102 -10.85 23.22 -28.71
CA MET A 102 -11.81 22.29 -28.11
C MET A 102 -11.11 21.06 -27.53
N ALA A 103 -10.06 20.56 -28.18
CA ALA A 103 -9.23 19.49 -27.64
C ALA A 103 -8.61 19.90 -26.29
N ILE A 104 -8.07 21.12 -26.19
CA ILE A 104 -7.58 21.68 -24.91
C ILE A 104 -8.72 21.73 -23.87
N GLY A 105 -9.89 22.24 -24.26
CA GLY A 105 -11.05 22.30 -23.38
C GLY A 105 -11.48 20.94 -22.84
N ALA A 106 -11.52 19.91 -23.69
CA ALA A 106 -11.85 18.55 -23.31
C ALA A 106 -10.80 17.95 -22.35
N CYS A 107 -9.51 18.14 -22.64
CA CYS A 107 -8.40 17.72 -21.78
C CYS A 107 -8.47 18.37 -20.40
N VAL A 108 -8.60 19.70 -20.33
CA VAL A 108 -8.67 20.45 -19.06
C VAL A 108 -9.86 19.98 -18.25
N LEU A 109 -11.05 19.96 -18.85
CA LEU A 109 -12.28 19.55 -18.15
C LEU A 109 -12.20 18.11 -17.66
N GLY A 110 -11.75 17.17 -18.50
CA GLY A 110 -11.62 15.76 -18.14
C GLY A 110 -10.61 15.55 -17.01
N ASN A 111 -9.45 16.21 -17.07
CA ASN A 111 -8.44 16.13 -16.03
C ASN A 111 -8.91 16.72 -14.70
N PHE A 112 -9.70 17.80 -14.72
CA PHE A 112 -10.31 18.37 -13.51
C PHE A 112 -11.34 17.43 -12.87
N ILE A 113 -12.24 16.86 -13.68
CA ILE A 113 -13.23 15.88 -13.20
C ILE A 113 -12.53 14.68 -12.57
N MET A 114 -11.54 14.11 -13.28
CA MET A 114 -10.81 12.94 -12.76
C MET A 114 -9.93 13.28 -11.57
N GLY A 115 -9.30 14.46 -11.55
CA GLY A 115 -8.53 14.92 -10.39
C GLY A 115 -9.37 14.98 -9.12
N ALA A 116 -10.63 15.44 -9.23
CA ALA A 116 -11.57 15.43 -8.11
C ALA A 116 -11.94 14.00 -7.68
N VAL A 117 -12.33 13.13 -8.63
CA VAL A 117 -12.70 11.74 -8.35
C VAL A 117 -11.56 10.96 -7.69
N ILE A 118 -10.36 11.04 -8.26
CA ILE A 118 -9.15 10.39 -7.74
C ILE A 118 -8.83 10.90 -6.34
N THR A 119 -8.93 12.21 -6.09
CA THR A 119 -8.63 12.76 -4.76
C THR A 119 -9.66 12.34 -3.71
N MET A 120 -10.94 12.27 -4.07
CA MET A 120 -11.98 11.82 -3.16
C MET A 120 -11.79 10.34 -2.83
N ASN A 121 -11.61 9.48 -3.84
CA ASN A 121 -11.46 8.05 -3.61
C ASN A 121 -10.12 7.71 -2.91
N GLY A 122 -9.05 8.43 -3.24
CA GLY A 122 -7.74 8.31 -2.58
C GLY A 122 -7.79 8.67 -1.10
N ARG A 123 -8.67 9.58 -0.69
CA ARG A 123 -8.84 9.93 0.73
C ARG A 123 -9.36 8.75 1.55
N ILE A 124 -10.16 7.86 0.96
CA ILE A 124 -10.64 6.63 1.61
C ILE A 124 -9.43 5.74 1.94
N GLY A 125 -8.58 5.48 0.95
CA GLY A 125 -7.33 4.72 1.14
C GLY A 125 -6.38 5.36 2.16
N ALA A 126 -6.19 6.68 2.10
CA ALA A 126 -5.32 7.41 3.05
C ALA A 126 -5.88 7.52 4.47
N HIS A 127 -7.17 7.25 4.67
CA HIS A 127 -7.82 7.27 5.96
C HIS A 127 -7.87 5.87 6.59
N LEU A 128 -8.25 4.86 5.80
CA LEU A 128 -8.42 3.48 6.26
C LEU A 128 -7.15 2.63 6.13
N HIS A 129 -6.17 3.10 5.35
CA HIS A 129 -4.91 2.40 5.08
C HIS A 129 -5.07 1.01 4.44
N VAL A 130 -6.17 0.78 3.70
CA VAL A 130 -6.46 -0.48 2.99
C VAL A 130 -6.46 -0.31 1.47
N PRO A 131 -6.16 -1.37 0.69
CA PRO A 131 -6.18 -1.31 -0.77
C PRO A 131 -7.61 -1.36 -1.34
N PHE A 132 -7.74 -1.04 -2.63
CA PHE A 132 -9.03 -1.00 -3.32
C PHE A 132 -9.85 -2.30 -3.22
N PRO A 133 -9.30 -3.51 -3.42
CA PRO A 133 -10.09 -4.74 -3.35
C PRO A 133 -10.77 -4.97 -2.00
N ILE A 134 -10.17 -4.46 -0.92
CA ILE A 134 -10.74 -4.50 0.43
C ILE A 134 -11.87 -3.48 0.58
N ILE A 135 -11.66 -2.25 0.11
CA ILE A 135 -12.69 -1.19 0.12
C ILE A 135 -13.94 -1.63 -0.66
N ALA A 136 -13.76 -2.30 -1.79
CA ALA A 136 -14.87 -2.79 -2.61
C ALA A 136 -15.83 -3.72 -1.86
N ARG A 137 -15.35 -4.47 -0.85
CA ARG A 137 -16.18 -5.36 -0.01
C ARG A 137 -17.24 -4.59 0.77
N VAL A 138 -16.93 -3.36 1.19
CA VAL A 138 -17.84 -2.50 1.95
C VAL A 138 -19.10 -2.24 1.16
N SER A 139 -18.99 -1.86 -0.11
CA SER A 139 -20.14 -1.43 -0.91
C SER A 139 -20.81 -2.59 -1.66
N PHE A 140 -20.04 -3.53 -2.19
CA PHE A 140 -20.56 -4.61 -3.04
C PHE A 140 -20.86 -5.91 -2.28
N GLY A 141 -20.36 -6.04 -1.06
CA GLY A 141 -20.36 -7.29 -0.31
C GLY A 141 -19.21 -8.22 -0.72
N TYR A 142 -18.90 -9.17 0.16
CA TYR A 142 -17.70 -10.01 0.07
C TYR A 142 -17.55 -10.79 -1.25
N TYR A 143 -18.62 -11.40 -1.77
CA TYR A 143 -18.52 -12.19 -2.99
C TYR A 143 -18.62 -11.36 -4.25
N PHE A 144 -19.52 -10.39 -4.31
CA PHE A 144 -19.70 -9.59 -5.52
C PHE A 144 -18.55 -8.58 -5.71
N SER A 145 -17.82 -8.22 -4.65
CA SER A 145 -16.57 -7.46 -4.82
C SER A 145 -15.56 -8.17 -5.72
N TYR A 146 -15.54 -9.51 -5.79
CA TYR A 146 -14.65 -10.21 -6.71
C TYR A 146 -14.95 -9.87 -8.17
N PHE A 147 -16.22 -9.70 -8.55
CA PHE A 147 -16.58 -9.28 -9.91
C PHE A 147 -16.00 -7.89 -10.24
N VAL A 148 -16.12 -6.97 -9.29
CA VAL A 148 -15.58 -5.60 -9.41
C VAL A 148 -14.06 -5.62 -9.54
N VAL A 149 -13.40 -6.41 -8.69
CA VAL A 149 -11.93 -6.54 -8.69
C VAL A 149 -11.42 -7.25 -9.95
N VAL A 150 -12.08 -8.30 -10.44
CA VAL A 150 -11.74 -8.98 -11.71
C VAL A 150 -11.88 -8.01 -12.88
N SER A 151 -12.99 -7.26 -12.95
CA SER A 151 -13.22 -6.29 -14.02
C SER A 151 -12.12 -5.24 -14.08
N ARG A 152 -11.71 -4.74 -12.91
CA ARG A 152 -10.60 -3.79 -12.78
C ARG A 152 -9.25 -4.43 -13.11
N CYS A 153 -8.99 -5.65 -12.63
CA CYS A 153 -7.75 -6.38 -12.82
C CYS A 153 -7.46 -6.64 -14.30
N ALA A 154 -8.48 -7.08 -15.04
CA ALA A 154 -8.38 -7.31 -16.49
C ALA A 154 -7.92 -6.03 -17.22
N LEU A 155 -8.45 -4.87 -16.83
CA LEU A 155 -8.08 -3.58 -17.42
C LEU A 155 -6.63 -3.20 -17.14
N ALA A 156 -6.18 -3.38 -15.91
CA ALA A 156 -4.79 -3.10 -15.54
C ALA A 156 -3.81 -4.03 -16.27
N ILE A 157 -4.17 -5.29 -16.47
CA ILE A 157 -3.37 -6.27 -17.22
C ILE A 157 -3.31 -5.89 -18.71
N ILE A 158 -4.42 -5.49 -19.32
CA ILE A 158 -4.42 -5.06 -20.73
C ILE A 158 -3.57 -3.80 -20.90
N TRP A 159 -3.72 -2.80 -20.02
CA TRP A 159 -2.90 -1.59 -20.05
C TRP A 159 -1.42 -1.87 -19.85
N LEU A 160 -1.08 -2.81 -18.97
CA LEU A 160 0.29 -3.31 -18.79
C LEU A 160 0.86 -3.84 -20.11
N GLY A 161 0.05 -4.59 -20.87
CA GLY A 161 0.37 -5.06 -22.21
C GLY A 161 0.54 -3.93 -23.22
N VAL A 162 -0.41 -2.99 -23.29
CA VAL A 162 -0.37 -1.83 -24.21
C VAL A 162 0.90 -1.01 -24.00
N GLN A 163 1.25 -0.70 -22.75
CA GLN A 163 2.49 0.02 -22.44
C GLN A 163 3.75 -0.82 -22.73
N THR A 164 3.69 -2.15 -22.60
CA THR A 164 4.79 -3.03 -23.01
C THR A 164 5.03 -2.93 -24.53
N VAL A 165 3.97 -2.77 -25.33
CA VAL A 165 4.08 -2.53 -26.78
C VAL A 165 4.72 -1.17 -27.06
N THR A 166 4.26 -0.10 -26.40
CA THR A 166 4.87 1.23 -26.54
C THR A 166 6.36 1.19 -26.20
N GLY A 167 6.74 0.45 -25.15
CA GLY A 167 8.14 0.24 -24.78
C GLY A 167 8.93 -0.54 -25.83
N GLY A 168 8.31 -1.56 -26.43
CA GLY A 168 8.83 -2.29 -27.58
C GLY A 168 9.07 -1.42 -28.81
N GLN A 169 8.14 -0.50 -29.11
CA GLN A 169 8.32 0.48 -30.20
C GLN A 169 9.49 1.42 -29.92
N CYS A 170 9.65 1.88 -28.67
CA CYS A 170 10.81 2.67 -28.28
C CYS A 170 12.11 1.87 -28.42
N MET A 171 12.09 0.59 -28.06
CA MET A 171 13.22 -0.32 -28.25
C MET A 171 13.56 -0.51 -29.74
N GLU A 172 12.56 -0.61 -30.62
CA GLU A 172 12.78 -0.71 -32.06
C GLU A 172 13.49 0.53 -32.61
N VAL A 173 13.06 1.73 -32.20
CA VAL A 173 13.71 2.99 -32.57
C VAL A 173 15.16 3.02 -32.06
N LEU A 174 15.41 2.61 -30.81
CA LEU A 174 16.76 2.54 -30.24
C LEU A 174 17.67 1.61 -31.04
N LEU A 175 17.20 0.39 -31.31
CA LEU A 175 17.98 -0.62 -32.06
C LEU A 175 18.28 -0.13 -33.48
N THR A 176 17.32 0.50 -34.15
CA THR A 176 17.50 1.07 -35.49
C THR A 176 18.49 2.25 -35.49
N ALA A 177 18.48 3.08 -34.44
CA ALA A 177 19.38 4.22 -34.32
C ALA A 177 20.84 3.79 -34.08
N ILE A 178 21.06 2.74 -33.27
CA ILE A 178 22.39 2.16 -33.01
C ILE A 178 22.87 1.34 -34.21
N TRP A 179 22.02 0.46 -34.72
CA TRP A 179 22.29 -0.43 -35.84
C TRP A 179 21.28 -0.20 -36.97
N PRO A 180 21.62 0.65 -37.96
CA PRO A 180 20.74 0.91 -39.11
C PRO A 180 20.35 -0.35 -39.89
N SER A 181 21.16 -1.40 -39.86
CA SER A 181 20.85 -2.70 -40.46
C SER A 181 19.62 -3.37 -39.84
N TYR A 182 19.24 -3.02 -38.61
CA TYR A 182 18.04 -3.54 -37.94
C TYR A 182 16.75 -3.17 -38.69
N ALA A 183 16.72 -2.04 -39.40
CA ALA A 183 15.58 -1.64 -40.23
C ALA A 183 15.31 -2.60 -41.40
N ASN A 184 16.31 -3.39 -41.81
CA ASN A 184 16.27 -4.26 -42.97
C ASN A 184 15.96 -5.72 -42.63
N ILE A 185 15.56 -6.04 -41.40
CA ILE A 185 15.19 -7.40 -41.01
C ILE A 185 13.97 -7.86 -41.83
N PRO A 186 14.07 -8.98 -42.57
CA PRO A 186 12.94 -9.52 -43.32
C PRO A 186 11.78 -9.88 -42.38
N THR A 187 10.55 -9.56 -42.80
CA THR A 187 9.36 -9.91 -42.02
C THR A 187 8.96 -11.36 -42.29
N HIS A 188 9.03 -12.18 -41.24
CA HIS A 188 8.60 -13.58 -41.22
C HIS A 188 7.21 -13.78 -40.58
N ILE A 189 6.65 -12.73 -39.98
CA ILE A 189 5.28 -12.74 -39.44
C ILE A 189 4.30 -12.46 -40.58
N ALA A 190 3.21 -13.24 -40.64
CA ALA A 190 2.19 -13.09 -41.68
C ALA A 190 1.58 -11.67 -41.70
N ALA A 191 1.29 -11.15 -42.89
CA ALA A 191 0.61 -9.88 -43.06
C ALA A 191 -0.75 -9.88 -42.31
N GLY A 192 -1.10 -8.75 -41.68
CA GLY A 192 -2.36 -8.60 -40.92
C GLY A 192 -2.31 -9.00 -39.44
N GLN A 193 -1.18 -9.51 -38.92
CA GLN A 193 -1.04 -9.80 -37.49
C GLN A 193 -0.88 -8.55 -36.60
N GLY A 194 -0.59 -7.39 -37.22
CA GLY A 194 -0.48 -6.10 -36.54
C GLY A 194 0.89 -5.84 -35.91
N ILE A 195 1.87 -6.71 -36.14
CA ILE A 195 3.28 -6.54 -35.74
C ILE A 195 4.15 -7.29 -36.75
N ASP A 196 5.33 -6.75 -37.06
CA ASP A 196 6.33 -7.38 -37.92
C ASP A 196 7.46 -8.04 -37.10
N THR A 197 8.40 -8.71 -37.76
CA THR A 197 9.47 -9.46 -37.07
C THR A 197 10.38 -8.56 -36.24
N LYS A 198 10.75 -7.39 -36.77
CA LYS A 198 11.60 -6.43 -36.05
C LYS A 198 10.89 -5.84 -34.82
N GLY A 199 9.59 -5.54 -34.93
CA GLY A 199 8.77 -5.07 -33.82
C GLY A 199 8.62 -6.13 -32.74
N MET A 200 8.42 -7.40 -33.14
CA MET A 200 8.34 -8.52 -32.19
C MET A 200 9.67 -8.75 -31.45
N CYS A 201 10.80 -8.68 -32.13
CA CYS A 201 12.12 -8.77 -31.49
C CYS A 201 12.31 -7.64 -30.47
N ALA A 202 12.00 -6.40 -30.84
CA ALA A 202 12.11 -5.25 -29.94
C ALA A 202 11.15 -5.35 -28.75
N PHE A 203 9.93 -5.86 -28.96
CA PHE A 203 8.95 -6.15 -27.93
C PHE A 203 9.46 -7.18 -26.91
N VAL A 204 10.03 -8.31 -27.37
CA VAL A 204 10.65 -9.31 -26.49
C VAL A 204 11.77 -8.70 -25.66
N LEU A 205 12.65 -7.91 -26.29
CA LEU A 205 13.77 -7.29 -25.60
C LEU A 205 13.31 -6.29 -24.53
N TYR A 206 12.30 -5.47 -24.83
CA TYR A 206 11.70 -4.58 -23.85
C TYR A 206 10.98 -5.37 -22.73
N PHE A 207 10.25 -6.43 -23.06
CA PHE A 207 9.61 -7.30 -22.09
C PHE A 207 10.62 -7.88 -21.09
N LEU A 208 11.77 -8.37 -21.56
CA LEU A 208 12.83 -8.86 -20.70
C LEU A 208 13.47 -7.73 -19.88
N LEU A 209 13.64 -6.55 -20.47
CA LEU A 209 14.18 -5.37 -19.78
C LEU A 209 13.29 -4.94 -18.61
N GLN A 210 11.96 -5.01 -18.72
CA GLN A 210 11.07 -4.53 -17.66
C GLN A 210 10.99 -5.47 -16.44
N LEU A 211 11.20 -6.79 -16.59
CA LEU A 211 10.99 -7.77 -15.50
C LEU A 211 11.78 -7.47 -14.21
N PRO A 212 13.09 -7.12 -14.26
CA PRO A 212 13.84 -6.78 -13.05
C PRO A 212 13.28 -5.56 -12.33
N PHE A 213 12.77 -4.57 -13.07
CA PHE A 213 12.20 -3.35 -12.49
C PHE A 213 10.84 -3.60 -11.83
N LEU A 214 10.05 -4.54 -12.34
CA LEU A 214 8.81 -5.01 -11.69
C LEU A 214 9.07 -5.69 -10.35
N CYS A 215 10.29 -6.20 -10.12
CA CYS A 215 10.66 -6.85 -8.87
C CYS A 215 11.19 -5.88 -7.80
N ILE A 216 11.32 -4.59 -8.13
CA ILE A 216 11.73 -3.56 -7.16
C ILE A 216 10.66 -3.43 -6.08
N PRO A 217 11.02 -3.53 -4.78
CA PRO A 217 10.06 -3.35 -3.71
C PRO A 217 9.34 -2.00 -3.80
N TYR A 218 8.03 -1.98 -3.59
CA TYR A 218 7.20 -0.77 -3.67
C TYR A 218 7.67 0.34 -2.72
N THR A 219 8.33 0.01 -1.60
CA THR A 219 8.91 1.01 -0.67
C THR A 219 10.05 1.83 -1.28
N LYS A 220 10.72 1.29 -2.32
CA LYS A 220 11.86 1.93 -3.01
C LYS A 220 11.48 2.52 -4.36
N VAL A 221 10.28 2.25 -4.87
CA VAL A 221 9.85 2.71 -6.20
C VAL A 221 9.80 4.24 -6.32
N GLN A 222 9.58 4.94 -5.20
CA GLN A 222 9.58 6.40 -5.14
C GLN A 222 10.86 7.06 -5.66
N TYR A 223 12.02 6.40 -5.50
CA TYR A 223 13.29 6.92 -6.03
C TYR A 223 13.35 6.84 -7.55
N PHE A 224 12.81 5.76 -8.11
CA PHE A 224 12.67 5.61 -9.56
C PHE A 224 11.70 6.64 -10.12
N PHE A 225 10.58 6.91 -9.44
CA PHE A 225 9.66 7.99 -9.81
C PHE A 225 10.31 9.37 -9.76
N GLY A 226 11.12 9.64 -8.72
CA GLY A 226 11.92 10.87 -8.63
C GLY A 226 12.88 11.02 -9.82
N PHE A 227 13.64 9.98 -10.15
CA PHE A 227 14.54 9.99 -11.32
C PHE A 227 13.76 10.22 -12.64
N LYS A 228 12.67 9.48 -12.85
CA LYS A 228 11.81 9.64 -14.04
C LYS A 228 11.25 11.05 -14.15
N SER A 229 10.82 11.65 -13.05
CA SER A 229 10.20 12.99 -13.04
C SER A 229 11.11 14.10 -13.58
N ILE A 230 12.42 13.85 -13.65
CA ILE A 230 13.40 14.77 -14.25
C ILE A 230 13.61 14.45 -15.73
N ILE A 231 13.80 13.17 -16.09
CA ILE A 231 14.09 12.75 -17.46
C ILE A 231 12.89 12.95 -18.39
N ALA A 232 11.68 12.65 -17.92
CA ALA A 232 10.48 12.66 -18.75
C ALA A 232 10.15 14.05 -19.35
N PRO A 233 10.16 15.15 -18.56
CA PRO A 233 9.98 16.50 -19.11
C PRO A 233 11.03 16.88 -20.16
N ILE A 234 12.30 16.53 -19.93
CA ILE A 234 13.39 16.87 -20.86
C ILE A 234 13.14 16.25 -22.23
N ILE A 235 12.77 14.97 -22.26
CA ILE A 235 12.53 14.24 -23.51
C ILE A 235 11.31 14.79 -24.25
N PHE A 236 10.23 15.07 -23.53
CA PHE A 236 8.98 15.56 -24.13
C PHE A 236 9.15 16.99 -24.68
N LEU A 237 9.86 17.85 -23.95
CA LEU A 237 10.24 19.18 -24.41
C LEU A 237 11.21 19.11 -25.60
N ALA A 238 12.13 18.13 -25.65
CA ALA A 238 12.99 17.91 -26.80
C ALA A 238 12.19 17.47 -28.04
N VAL A 239 11.23 16.56 -27.87
CA VAL A 239 10.31 16.12 -28.96
C VAL A 239 9.50 17.30 -29.50
N PHE A 240 8.89 18.09 -28.62
CA PHE A 240 8.17 19.29 -29.01
C PHE A 240 9.07 20.32 -29.68
N GLY A 241 10.18 20.69 -29.02
CA GLY A 241 11.09 21.73 -29.48
C GLY A 241 11.75 21.42 -30.82
N HIS A 242 12.21 20.18 -31.03
CA HIS A 242 12.77 19.76 -32.31
C HIS A 242 11.72 19.82 -33.44
N THR A 243 10.51 19.31 -33.17
CA THR A 243 9.43 19.31 -34.16
C THR A 243 9.00 20.73 -34.50
N LEU A 244 8.88 21.61 -33.50
CA LEU A 244 8.57 23.02 -33.69
C LEU A 244 9.65 23.76 -34.48
N HIS A 245 10.93 23.52 -34.16
CA HIS A 245 12.05 24.11 -34.89
C HIS A 245 12.01 23.70 -36.36
N LYS A 246 11.81 22.41 -36.65
CA LYS A 246 11.68 21.89 -38.01
C LYS A 246 10.45 22.43 -38.75
N ALA A 247 9.40 22.79 -38.02
CA ALA A 247 8.21 23.50 -38.56
C ALA A 247 8.44 25.00 -38.80
N GLY A 248 9.66 25.53 -38.62
CA GLY A 248 9.98 26.96 -38.79
C GLY A 248 9.82 27.80 -37.52
N GLY A 249 9.76 27.18 -36.34
CA GLY A 249 9.70 27.86 -35.05
C GLY A 249 8.31 28.32 -34.62
N THR A 250 7.27 28.05 -35.41
CA THR A 250 5.89 28.41 -35.11
C THR A 250 4.90 27.33 -35.57
N VAL A 251 3.76 27.24 -34.91
CA VAL A 251 2.62 26.40 -35.33
C VAL A 251 1.60 27.18 -36.17
N SER A 252 1.80 28.49 -36.40
CA SER A 252 0.82 29.35 -37.08
C SER A 252 0.54 28.95 -38.52
N ALA A 253 1.46 28.24 -39.18
CA ALA A 253 1.28 27.74 -40.54
C ALA A 253 0.64 26.33 -40.59
N SER A 254 0.39 25.71 -39.44
CA SER A 254 -0.18 24.37 -39.38
C SER A 254 -1.67 24.39 -39.73
N PRO A 255 -2.15 23.51 -40.63
CA PRO A 255 -3.58 23.30 -40.88
C PRO A 255 -4.37 23.05 -39.59
N VAL A 256 -3.77 22.40 -38.60
CA VAL A 256 -4.39 22.16 -37.28
C VAL A 256 -4.74 23.46 -36.54
N ILE A 257 -3.99 24.54 -36.78
CA ILE A 257 -4.19 25.84 -36.13
C ILE A 257 -5.02 26.78 -37.00
N THR A 258 -4.81 26.76 -38.31
CA THR A 258 -5.45 27.67 -39.26
C THR A 258 -6.85 27.21 -39.66
N GLU A 259 -7.10 25.89 -39.67
CA GLU A 259 -8.38 25.32 -40.03
C GLU A 259 -9.28 25.16 -38.79
N GLY A 260 -10.57 25.39 -38.99
CA GLY A 260 -11.58 25.17 -37.96
C GLY A 260 -11.86 23.69 -37.69
N PRO A 261 -12.84 23.36 -36.83
CA PRO A 261 -13.25 21.98 -36.66
C PRO A 261 -13.76 21.39 -37.98
N THR A 262 -13.40 20.13 -38.25
CA THR A 262 -13.79 19.41 -39.49
C THR A 262 -15.27 18.99 -39.47
N VAL A 263 -15.88 18.94 -38.28
CA VAL A 263 -17.29 18.61 -38.05
C VAL A 263 -18.05 19.83 -37.49
N LYS A 264 -19.35 19.94 -37.79
CA LYS A 264 -20.21 21.09 -37.40
C LYS A 264 -21.53 20.64 -36.76
N GLY A 265 -22.22 21.58 -36.10
CA GLY A 265 -23.57 21.36 -35.54
C GLY A 265 -23.59 20.34 -34.40
N SER A 266 -24.63 19.50 -34.33
CA SER A 266 -24.78 18.48 -33.28
C SER A 266 -23.64 17.46 -33.27
N ILE A 267 -23.10 17.11 -34.45
CA ILE A 267 -21.97 16.18 -34.58
C ILE A 267 -20.74 16.70 -33.83
N LEU A 268 -20.48 18.00 -33.90
CA LEU A 268 -19.35 18.63 -33.19
C LEU A 268 -19.50 18.55 -31.67
N VAL A 269 -20.73 18.74 -31.16
CA VAL A 269 -21.01 18.67 -29.72
C VAL A 269 -20.78 17.25 -29.19
N TRP A 270 -21.28 16.23 -29.91
CA TRP A 270 -21.09 14.85 -29.50
C TRP A 270 -19.66 14.35 -29.71
N ALA A 271 -18.93 14.86 -30.71
CA ALA A 271 -17.50 14.63 -30.85
C ALA A 271 -16.72 15.18 -29.64
N PHE A 272 -17.09 16.36 -29.13
CA PHE A 272 -16.50 16.91 -27.90
C PHE A 272 -16.74 16.00 -26.70
N PHE A 273 -17.98 15.56 -26.47
CA PHE A 273 -18.28 14.66 -25.36
C PHE A 273 -17.60 13.30 -25.50
N SER A 274 -17.56 12.72 -26.70
CA SER A 274 -16.85 11.46 -26.95
C SER A 274 -15.35 11.56 -26.66
N ASN A 275 -14.72 12.70 -27.00
CA ASN A 275 -13.30 12.91 -26.69
C ASN A 275 -13.07 13.21 -25.21
N LEU A 276 -13.96 13.97 -24.57
CA LEU A 276 -13.97 14.14 -23.12
C LEU A 276 -14.08 12.77 -22.42
N ASN A 277 -14.97 11.88 -22.88
CA ASN A 277 -15.12 10.54 -22.35
C ASN A 277 -13.84 9.70 -22.49
N SER A 278 -13.10 9.85 -23.60
CA SER A 278 -11.78 9.23 -23.76
C SER A 278 -10.75 9.75 -22.74
N VAL A 279 -10.76 11.05 -22.40
CA VAL A 279 -9.91 11.60 -21.32
C VAL A 279 -10.27 10.97 -19.99
N LEU A 280 -11.56 10.90 -19.66
CA LEU A 280 -12.04 10.26 -18.43
C LEU A 280 -11.65 8.78 -18.40
N GLY A 281 -11.74 8.09 -19.55
CA GLY A 281 -11.34 6.69 -19.71
C GLY A 281 -9.89 6.42 -19.38
N ASN A 282 -8.97 7.29 -19.82
CA ASN A 282 -7.54 7.15 -19.55
C ASN A 282 -7.21 7.08 -18.05
N TYR A 283 -8.03 7.70 -17.19
CA TYR A 283 -7.80 7.74 -15.73
C TYR A 283 -8.84 7.01 -14.91
N SER A 284 -9.89 6.48 -15.55
CA SER A 284 -10.99 5.81 -14.85
C SER A 284 -10.52 4.64 -13.98
N THR A 285 -9.46 3.94 -14.41
CA THR A 285 -8.81 2.87 -13.63
C THR A 285 -8.25 3.42 -12.32
N LEU A 286 -7.38 4.42 -12.39
CA LEU A 286 -6.80 5.10 -11.24
C LEU A 286 -7.87 5.78 -10.37
N GLY A 287 -8.93 6.32 -10.98
CA GLY A 287 -10.11 6.84 -10.28
C GLY A 287 -10.71 5.84 -9.31
N LEU A 288 -10.74 4.56 -9.69
CA LEU A 288 -11.28 3.48 -8.86
C LEU A 288 -10.26 2.95 -7.83
N ASN A 289 -8.98 2.82 -8.20
CA ASN A 289 -8.01 2.05 -7.43
C ASN A 289 -6.84 2.85 -6.82
N ILE A 290 -6.87 4.19 -6.88
CA ILE A 290 -5.86 5.06 -6.24
C ILE A 290 -5.61 4.74 -4.76
N ALA A 291 -6.58 4.13 -4.06
CA ALA A 291 -6.43 3.64 -2.70
C ALA A 291 -5.23 2.70 -2.49
N ASP A 292 -4.83 1.95 -3.53
CA ASP A 292 -3.66 1.06 -3.50
C ASP A 292 -2.35 1.80 -3.19
N PHE A 293 -2.28 3.08 -3.60
CA PHE A 293 -1.17 3.99 -3.32
C PHE A 293 -1.47 4.89 -2.13
N ALA A 294 -2.71 5.40 -2.04
CA ALA A 294 -3.08 6.36 -1.02
C ALA A 294 -3.00 5.78 0.40
N ARG A 295 -3.13 4.45 0.55
CA ARG A 295 -2.94 3.74 1.83
C ARG A 295 -1.57 3.94 2.48
N TYR A 296 -0.55 4.34 1.72
CA TYR A 296 0.78 4.63 2.26
C TYR A 296 0.93 6.06 2.81
N ALA A 297 -0.12 6.89 2.75
CA ALA A 297 -0.09 8.27 3.24
C ALA A 297 0.31 8.35 4.72
N ASN A 298 1.22 9.28 5.04
CA ASN A 298 1.55 9.59 6.44
C ASN A 298 0.44 10.35 7.17
N LYS A 299 -0.43 11.04 6.42
CA LYS A 299 -1.63 11.72 6.93
C LYS A 299 -2.71 11.79 5.86
N ARG A 300 -3.97 11.81 6.31
CA ARG A 300 -5.18 11.89 5.47
C ARG A 300 -5.14 13.04 4.45
N SER A 301 -4.55 14.17 4.81
CA SER A 301 -4.48 15.37 3.95
C SER A 301 -3.33 15.37 2.94
N ALA A 302 -2.35 14.47 3.06
CA ALA A 302 -1.18 14.46 2.17
C ALA A 302 -1.57 14.25 0.71
N GLN A 303 -2.58 13.42 0.47
CA GLN A 303 -3.07 13.07 -0.85
C GLN A 303 -4.04 14.11 -1.45
N ASN A 304 -4.41 15.17 -0.71
CA ASN A 304 -5.35 16.17 -1.22
C ASN A 304 -4.74 17.08 -2.29
N CYS A 305 -3.40 17.16 -2.39
CA CYS A 305 -2.72 17.94 -3.43
C CYS A 305 -3.04 17.44 -4.84
N GLN A 306 -3.44 16.17 -4.98
CA GLN A 306 -3.77 15.52 -6.24
C GLN A 306 -4.85 16.28 -7.03
N ALA A 307 -5.81 16.91 -6.34
CA ALA A 307 -6.89 17.68 -6.97
C ALA A 307 -6.39 18.85 -7.82
N PHE A 308 -5.20 19.38 -7.53
CA PHE A 308 -4.59 20.49 -8.27
C PHE A 308 -3.43 20.01 -9.15
N VAL A 309 -2.66 19.04 -8.65
CA VAL A 309 -1.48 18.51 -9.33
C VAL A 309 -1.88 17.75 -10.60
N ILE A 310 -2.94 16.95 -10.55
CA ILE A 310 -3.43 16.19 -11.72
C ILE A 310 -3.88 17.15 -12.83
N PRO A 311 -4.83 18.08 -12.62
CA PRO A 311 -5.29 18.92 -13.73
C PRO A 311 -4.18 19.79 -14.32
N PHE A 312 -3.26 20.27 -13.49
CA PHE A 312 -2.18 21.13 -13.95
C PHE A 312 -1.14 20.41 -14.81
N ILE A 313 -0.53 19.34 -14.30
CA ILE A 313 0.58 18.67 -15.01
C ILE A 313 0.07 17.94 -16.25
N PHE A 314 -1.07 17.27 -16.16
CA PHE A 314 -1.62 16.54 -17.31
C PHE A 314 -2.07 17.48 -18.43
N THR A 315 -2.55 18.69 -18.10
CA THR A 315 -2.84 19.70 -19.11
C THR A 315 -1.56 20.15 -19.83
N ILE A 316 -0.45 20.33 -19.11
CA ILE A 316 0.84 20.67 -19.74
C ILE A 316 1.26 19.58 -20.74
N VAL A 317 1.23 18.31 -20.34
CA VAL A 317 1.59 17.20 -21.23
C VAL A 317 0.63 17.11 -22.42
N GLY A 318 -0.67 17.31 -22.19
CA GLY A 318 -1.65 17.33 -23.27
C GLY A 318 -1.45 18.47 -24.27
N LEU A 319 -1.11 19.67 -23.80
CA LEU A 319 -0.76 20.81 -24.64
C LEU A 319 0.47 20.52 -25.51
N LEU A 320 1.51 19.93 -24.93
CA LEU A 320 2.69 19.50 -25.69
C LEU A 320 2.32 18.48 -26.77
N GLY A 321 1.44 17.53 -26.47
CA GLY A 321 0.91 16.57 -27.45
C GLY A 321 0.19 17.24 -28.61
N ILE A 322 -0.78 18.11 -28.31
CA ILE A 322 -1.58 18.84 -29.31
C ILE A 322 -0.69 19.71 -30.21
N PHE A 323 0.20 20.51 -29.61
CA PHE A 323 1.05 21.42 -30.38
C PHE A 323 2.16 20.69 -31.14
N THR A 324 2.65 19.56 -30.64
CA THR A 324 3.59 18.74 -31.43
C THR A 324 2.89 18.11 -32.63
N ALA A 325 1.66 17.60 -32.47
CA ALA A 325 0.87 17.12 -33.59
C ALA A 325 0.64 18.24 -34.62
N ALA A 326 0.28 19.45 -34.18
CA ALA A 326 0.17 20.61 -35.06
C ALA A 326 1.49 20.91 -35.80
N ALA A 327 2.61 20.99 -35.07
CA ALA A 327 3.93 21.23 -35.66
C ALA A 327 4.35 20.13 -36.65
N SER A 328 3.98 18.87 -36.37
CA SER A 328 4.32 17.73 -37.24
C SER A 328 3.73 17.84 -38.64
N SER A 329 2.57 18.52 -38.78
CA SER A 329 1.90 18.73 -40.06
C SER A 329 2.72 19.59 -41.03
N VAL A 330 3.59 20.45 -40.49
CA VAL A 330 4.50 21.30 -41.26
C VAL A 330 5.91 20.69 -41.32
N ALA A 331 6.37 20.09 -40.22
CA ALA A 331 7.71 19.52 -40.11
C ALA A 331 7.92 18.22 -40.91
N TYR A 332 6.84 17.44 -41.12
CA TYR A 332 6.88 16.12 -41.75
C TYR A 332 5.67 15.90 -42.69
N PRO A 333 5.49 16.73 -43.74
CA PRO A 333 4.29 16.70 -44.58
C PRO A 333 4.08 15.34 -45.28
N GLU A 334 5.15 14.69 -45.73
CA GLU A 334 5.08 13.38 -46.40
C GLU A 334 4.61 12.26 -45.46
N GLU A 335 5.12 12.24 -44.23
CA GLU A 335 4.72 11.24 -43.23
C GLU A 335 3.28 11.48 -42.75
N VAL A 336 2.87 12.74 -42.63
CA VAL A 336 1.48 13.10 -42.30
C VAL A 336 0.53 12.71 -43.45
N ALA A 337 0.93 12.92 -44.70
CA ALA A 337 0.15 12.47 -45.86
C ALA A 337 0.00 10.94 -45.89
N LYS A 338 1.06 10.20 -45.56
CA LYS A 338 1.04 8.73 -45.47
C LYS A 338 0.19 8.22 -44.31
N ALA A 339 0.25 8.88 -43.15
CA ALA A 339 -0.54 8.52 -41.98
C ALA A 339 -2.02 8.95 -42.12
N GLY A 340 -2.32 9.93 -42.97
CA GLY A 340 -3.65 10.53 -43.14
C GLY A 340 -4.07 11.44 -41.97
N THR A 341 -3.21 11.61 -40.97
CA THR A 341 -3.46 12.40 -39.77
C THR A 341 -2.14 13.00 -39.25
N PRO A 342 -2.16 14.13 -38.53
CA PRO A 342 -0.98 14.64 -37.84
C PRO A 342 -0.31 13.56 -36.98
N LEU A 343 1.03 13.62 -36.85
CA LEU A 343 1.77 12.63 -36.06
C LEU A 343 1.44 12.80 -34.58
N TRP A 344 0.67 11.83 -34.06
CA TRP A 344 0.15 11.85 -32.70
C TRP A 344 1.04 11.07 -31.71
N ASN A 345 1.83 10.12 -32.21
CA ASN A 345 2.71 9.26 -31.41
C ASN A 345 4.15 9.85 -31.34
N PRO A 346 4.68 10.19 -30.15
CA PRO A 346 6.01 10.76 -30.00
C PRO A 346 7.15 9.77 -30.31
N VAL A 347 6.92 8.46 -30.18
CA VAL A 347 7.89 7.41 -30.53
C VAL A 347 8.19 7.45 -32.03
N THR A 348 7.15 7.61 -32.86
CA THR A 348 7.29 7.77 -34.31
C THR A 348 8.13 8.99 -34.66
N ILE A 349 7.88 10.12 -33.99
CA ILE A 349 8.62 11.38 -34.23
C ILE A 349 10.10 11.22 -33.88
N VAL A 350 10.44 10.57 -32.76
CA VAL A 350 11.83 10.29 -32.39
C VAL A 350 12.52 9.38 -33.42
N GLY A 351 11.79 8.43 -34.02
CA GLY A 351 12.31 7.61 -35.12
C GLY A 351 12.73 8.45 -36.34
N LEU A 352 11.99 9.50 -36.66
CA LEU A 352 12.27 10.39 -37.80
C LEU A 352 13.52 11.24 -37.63
N TRP A 353 14.05 11.40 -36.41
CA TRP A 353 15.31 12.14 -36.20
C TRP A 353 16.51 11.45 -36.89
N SER A 354 16.43 10.13 -37.04
CA SER A 354 17.44 9.34 -37.75
C SER A 354 17.32 9.42 -39.28
N ALA A 355 16.21 9.96 -39.83
CA ALA A 355 15.94 9.97 -41.27
C ALA A 355 16.95 10.78 -42.09
N SER A 356 17.64 11.75 -41.47
CA SER A 356 18.72 12.50 -42.13
C SER A 356 19.97 11.67 -42.44
N GLY A 357 20.09 10.46 -41.87
CA GLY A 357 21.29 9.61 -41.97
C GLY A 357 22.51 10.13 -41.19
N SER A 358 22.46 11.35 -40.65
CA SER A 358 23.56 11.97 -39.93
C SER A 358 23.85 11.26 -38.60
N SER A 359 25.13 11.19 -38.21
CA SER A 359 25.54 10.64 -36.91
C SER A 359 24.87 11.35 -35.74
N ALA A 360 24.69 12.67 -35.84
CA ALA A 360 24.00 13.49 -34.84
C ALA A 360 22.50 13.14 -34.75
N GLY A 361 21.79 13.00 -35.88
CA GLY A 361 20.38 12.62 -35.92
C GLY A 361 20.13 11.22 -35.37
N ARG A 362 21.01 10.26 -35.68
CA ARG A 362 20.96 8.92 -35.06
C ARG A 362 21.21 8.96 -33.56
N ALA A 363 22.22 9.70 -33.10
CA ALA A 363 22.49 9.84 -31.68
C ALA A 363 21.30 10.47 -30.94
N ALA A 364 20.70 11.53 -31.49
CA ALA A 364 19.50 12.14 -30.95
C ALA A 364 18.34 11.13 -30.85
N SER A 365 18.10 10.35 -31.91
CA SER A 365 17.06 9.31 -31.93
C SER A 365 17.30 8.24 -30.85
N ALA A 366 18.55 7.80 -30.68
CA ALA A 366 18.92 6.84 -29.64
C ALA A 366 18.69 7.39 -28.22
N PHE A 367 19.15 8.60 -27.91
CA PHE A 367 18.91 9.21 -26.60
C PHE A 367 17.43 9.51 -26.34
N GLY A 368 16.69 9.95 -27.37
CA GLY A 368 15.24 10.11 -27.31
C GLY A 368 14.54 8.79 -26.98
N ALA A 369 14.90 7.71 -27.67
CA ALA A 369 14.33 6.38 -27.46
C ALA A 369 14.65 5.82 -26.07
N ILE A 370 15.89 5.98 -25.57
CA ILE A 370 16.26 5.61 -24.20
C ILE A 370 15.40 6.37 -23.18
N GLY A 371 15.23 7.68 -23.40
CA GLY A 371 14.35 8.50 -22.59
C GLY A 371 12.90 7.98 -22.56
N LEU A 372 12.34 7.66 -23.72
CA LEU A 372 10.99 7.11 -23.83
C LEU A 372 10.86 5.69 -23.26
N ILE A 373 11.91 4.85 -23.32
CA ILE A 373 11.97 3.55 -22.64
C ILE A 373 11.85 3.74 -21.12
N ILE A 374 12.63 4.67 -20.54
CA ILE A 374 12.58 4.98 -19.10
C ILE A 374 11.18 5.52 -18.73
N VAL A 375 10.62 6.40 -19.55
CA VAL A 375 9.27 6.94 -19.37
C VAL A 375 8.23 5.82 -19.34
N THR A 376 8.31 4.90 -20.31
CA THR A 376 7.34 3.81 -20.46
C THR A 376 7.47 2.78 -19.33
N LEU A 377 8.71 2.45 -18.92
CA LEU A 377 8.95 1.58 -17.76
C LEU A 377 8.28 2.12 -16.49
N GLY A 378 8.40 3.43 -16.27
CA GLY A 378 7.87 4.03 -15.06
C GLY A 378 6.36 4.12 -14.97
N ILE A 379 5.68 4.47 -16.08
CA ILE A 379 4.22 4.46 -16.11
C ILE A 379 3.67 3.04 -15.94
N ASN A 380 4.38 2.03 -16.48
CA ASN A 380 3.94 0.65 -16.34
C ASN A 380 4.04 0.12 -14.90
N ILE A 381 5.03 0.63 -14.15
CA ILE A 381 5.15 0.35 -12.73
C ILE A 381 4.10 1.12 -11.92
N SER A 382 3.97 2.44 -12.14
CA SER A 382 3.10 3.32 -11.35
C SER A 382 1.60 3.06 -11.56
N ALA A 383 1.14 2.88 -12.79
CA ALA A 383 -0.30 2.83 -13.08
C ALA A 383 -0.86 1.42 -13.19
N ASN A 384 -0.05 0.46 -13.68
CA ASN A 384 -0.59 -0.81 -14.18
C ASN A 384 -0.19 -2.01 -13.33
N SER A 385 1.12 -2.26 -13.17
CA SER A 385 1.59 -3.52 -12.59
C SER A 385 1.28 -3.66 -11.09
N ILE A 386 1.57 -2.63 -10.28
CA ILE A 386 1.33 -2.67 -8.82
C ILE A 386 -0.16 -2.85 -8.54
N SER A 387 -1.00 -2.14 -9.28
CA SER A 387 -2.43 -2.22 -9.10
C SER A 387 -2.99 -3.57 -9.55
N ALA A 388 -2.58 -4.09 -10.71
CA ALA A 388 -2.93 -5.45 -11.13
C ALA A 388 -2.49 -6.49 -10.09
N ALA A 389 -1.32 -6.29 -9.48
CA ALA A 389 -0.82 -7.16 -8.43
C ALA A 389 -1.69 -7.11 -7.16
N ASN A 390 -2.13 -5.94 -6.71
CA ASN A 390 -3.06 -5.81 -5.57
C ASN A 390 -4.37 -6.57 -5.82
N ASP A 391 -4.91 -6.47 -7.04
CA ASP A 391 -6.10 -7.22 -7.42
C ASP A 391 -5.85 -8.73 -7.41
N LEU A 392 -4.73 -9.20 -8.00
CA LEU A 392 -4.36 -10.62 -8.03
C LEU A 392 -4.13 -11.20 -6.63
N VAL A 393 -3.56 -10.42 -5.72
CA VAL A 393 -3.40 -10.80 -4.30
C VAL A 393 -4.75 -11.10 -3.67
N SER A 394 -5.81 -10.36 -4.03
CA SER A 394 -7.15 -10.57 -3.47
C SER A 394 -7.76 -11.94 -3.82
N PHE A 395 -7.36 -12.54 -4.96
CA PHE A 395 -7.88 -13.83 -5.41
C PHE A 395 -7.17 -15.00 -4.73
N PHE A 396 -5.84 -14.92 -4.58
CA PHE A 396 -5.03 -16.00 -4.04
C PHE A 396 -3.98 -15.47 -3.02
N PRO A 397 -4.41 -14.87 -1.90
CA PRO A 397 -3.50 -14.16 -0.97
C PRO A 397 -2.47 -15.09 -0.33
N LYS A 398 -2.76 -16.40 -0.23
CA LYS A 398 -1.80 -17.40 0.25
C LYS A 398 -0.58 -17.58 -0.68
N TYR A 399 -0.75 -17.36 -1.98
CA TYR A 399 0.25 -17.72 -3.00
C TYR A 399 0.82 -16.51 -3.75
N ILE A 400 0.07 -15.41 -3.82
CA ILE A 400 0.43 -14.22 -4.56
C ILE A 400 0.77 -13.10 -3.57
N ASN A 401 1.99 -12.56 -3.72
CA ASN A 401 2.42 -11.29 -3.15
C ASN A 401 2.55 -10.27 -4.29
N ILE A 402 2.82 -9.01 -3.97
CA ILE A 402 2.88 -7.95 -4.99
C ILE A 402 3.91 -8.27 -6.09
N ARG A 403 5.09 -8.79 -5.73
CA ARG A 403 6.12 -9.15 -6.71
C ARG A 403 5.67 -10.25 -7.68
N ARG A 404 5.10 -11.34 -7.15
CA ARG A 404 4.56 -12.45 -7.95
C ARG A 404 3.39 -11.99 -8.81
N GLY A 405 2.51 -11.15 -8.24
CA GLY A 405 1.37 -10.56 -8.95
C GLY A 405 1.80 -9.68 -10.12
N GLN A 406 2.82 -8.83 -9.95
CA GLN A 406 3.34 -7.98 -11.02
C GLN A 406 3.90 -8.81 -12.19
N LEU A 407 4.66 -9.87 -11.90
CA LEU A 407 5.21 -10.76 -12.93
C LEU A 407 4.12 -11.55 -13.67
N LEU A 408 3.13 -12.07 -12.94
CA LEU A 408 1.99 -12.78 -13.54
C LEU A 408 1.17 -11.84 -14.43
N ALA A 409 0.86 -10.64 -13.93
CA ALA A 409 0.16 -9.61 -14.71
C ALA A 409 0.94 -9.25 -15.98
N ALA A 410 2.26 -9.08 -15.90
CA ALA A 410 3.09 -8.74 -17.05
C ALA A 410 3.09 -9.86 -18.10
N LEU A 411 3.15 -11.12 -17.68
CA LEU A 411 3.10 -12.26 -18.60
C LEU A 411 1.74 -12.33 -19.31
N ILE A 412 0.64 -12.22 -18.57
CA ILE A 412 -0.71 -12.27 -19.14
C ILE A 412 -0.93 -11.08 -20.08
N GLY A 413 -0.61 -9.86 -19.63
CA GLY A 413 -0.86 -8.63 -20.38
C GLY A 413 -0.03 -8.54 -21.66
N ALA A 414 1.25 -8.90 -21.59
CA ALA A 414 2.15 -8.84 -22.74
C ALA A 414 1.83 -9.90 -23.81
N TRP A 415 1.46 -11.12 -23.40
CA TRP A 415 1.40 -12.26 -24.31
C TRP A 415 -0.02 -12.78 -24.59
N ALA A 416 -0.90 -12.83 -23.59
CA ALA A 416 -2.25 -13.38 -23.77
C ALA A 416 -3.21 -12.38 -24.45
N CYS A 417 -2.99 -11.07 -24.26
CA CYS A 417 -3.92 -10.03 -24.73
C CYS A 417 -3.66 -9.53 -26.17
N VAL A 418 -2.57 -9.95 -26.83
CA VAL A 418 -2.18 -9.46 -28.17
C VAL A 418 -2.26 -7.92 -28.28
N PRO A 419 -1.62 -7.17 -27.34
CA PRO A 419 -1.90 -5.75 -27.12
C PRO A 419 -1.58 -4.83 -28.31
N TRP A 420 -0.69 -5.22 -29.21
CA TRP A 420 -0.27 -4.39 -30.36
C TRP A 420 -1.40 -4.10 -31.35
N LYS A 421 -2.47 -4.92 -31.37
CA LYS A 421 -3.66 -4.64 -32.19
C LYS A 421 -4.45 -3.41 -31.72
N ILE A 422 -4.31 -3.03 -30.45
CA ILE A 422 -4.98 -1.84 -29.86
C ILE A 422 -4.32 -0.56 -30.36
N LEU A 423 -2.99 -0.52 -30.41
CA LEU A 423 -2.21 0.64 -30.87
C LEU A 423 -2.07 0.76 -32.39
N ALA A 424 -2.79 -0.07 -33.16
CA ALA A 424 -2.70 -0.08 -34.62
C ALA A 424 -3.25 1.20 -35.28
N SER A 425 -4.15 1.94 -34.61
CA SER A 425 -4.61 3.26 -35.07
C SER A 425 -5.15 4.10 -33.91
N ALA A 426 -5.16 5.43 -34.08
CA ALA A 426 -5.73 6.37 -33.10
C ALA A 426 -7.20 6.06 -32.76
N GLN A 427 -8.01 5.69 -33.76
CA GLN A 427 -9.42 5.37 -33.55
C GLN A 427 -9.62 4.11 -32.70
N LYS A 428 -8.82 3.05 -32.94
CA LYS A 428 -8.88 1.83 -32.12
C LYS A 428 -8.48 2.10 -30.69
N PHE A 429 -7.46 2.93 -30.49
CA PHE A 429 -7.02 3.38 -29.18
C PHE A 429 -8.11 4.17 -28.44
N LEU A 430 -8.73 5.17 -29.08
CA LEU A 430 -9.84 5.95 -28.49
C LEU A 430 -11.07 5.09 -28.17
N SER A 431 -11.40 4.12 -29.04
CA SER A 431 -12.51 3.19 -28.82
C SER A 431 -12.25 2.27 -27.61
N PHE A 432 -11.01 1.81 -27.47
CA PHE A 432 -10.54 1.07 -26.29
C PHE A 432 -10.69 1.91 -25.01
N LEU A 433 -10.23 3.17 -25.02
CA LEU A 433 -10.33 4.08 -23.87
C LEU A 433 -11.78 4.34 -23.43
N SER A 434 -12.65 4.63 -24.39
CA SER A 434 -14.06 4.93 -24.11
C SER A 434 -14.83 3.70 -23.64
N GLY A 435 -14.47 2.50 -24.10
CA GLY A 435 -15.24 1.28 -23.85
C GLY A 435 -15.40 0.88 -22.40
N TYR A 436 -14.37 1.05 -21.58
CA TYR A 436 -14.40 0.56 -20.19
C TYR A 436 -14.87 1.60 -19.18
N THR A 437 -15.00 2.86 -19.60
CA THR A 437 -15.55 3.94 -18.77
C THR A 437 -16.90 3.59 -18.18
N ILE A 438 -17.72 2.87 -18.94
CA ILE A 438 -19.09 2.48 -18.58
C ILE A 438 -19.13 1.49 -17.43
N PHE A 439 -18.05 0.73 -17.20
CA PHE A 439 -17.94 -0.23 -16.09
C PHE A 439 -17.25 0.39 -14.88
N LEU A 440 -16.21 1.21 -15.09
CA LEU A 440 -15.44 1.80 -14.00
C LEU A 440 -16.11 3.03 -13.35
N GLY A 441 -16.80 3.85 -14.15
CA GLY A 441 -17.60 4.97 -13.66
C GLY A 441 -18.60 4.59 -12.57
N PRO A 442 -19.49 3.59 -12.78
CA PRO A 442 -20.48 3.21 -11.79
C PRO A 442 -19.85 2.52 -10.57
N MET A 443 -18.79 1.72 -10.75
CA MET A 443 -18.05 1.13 -9.63
C MET A 443 -17.49 2.22 -8.70
N THR A 444 -16.87 3.25 -9.29
CA THR A 444 -16.28 4.36 -8.54
C THR A 444 -17.36 5.17 -7.82
N ALA A 445 -18.47 5.46 -8.50
CA ALA A 445 -19.59 6.20 -7.92
C ALA A 445 -20.21 5.46 -6.73
N ILE A 446 -20.44 4.16 -6.84
CA ILE A 446 -21.02 3.35 -5.76
C ILE A 446 -20.13 3.41 -4.51
N ILE A 447 -18.82 3.20 -4.65
CA ILE A 447 -17.86 3.26 -3.52
C ILE A 447 -17.89 4.65 -2.87
N MET A 448 -17.85 5.71 -3.68
CA MET A 448 -17.85 7.09 -3.19
C MET A 448 -19.14 7.46 -2.47
N VAL A 449 -20.30 7.13 -3.05
CA VAL A 449 -21.62 7.39 -2.46
C VAL A 449 -21.82 6.57 -1.19
N ASP A 450 -21.39 5.32 -1.17
CA ASP A 450 -21.46 4.46 0.00
C ASP A 450 -20.67 5.06 1.17
N TYR A 451 -19.40 5.41 0.92
CA TYR A 451 -18.52 5.93 1.96
C TYR A 451 -18.91 7.33 2.44
N TYR A 452 -19.07 8.29 1.53
CA TYR A 452 -19.25 9.70 1.90
C TYR A 452 -20.68 10.08 2.26
N ILE A 453 -21.67 9.54 1.55
CA ILE A 453 -23.06 9.98 1.67
C ILE A 453 -23.85 9.04 2.57
N THR A 454 -23.80 7.74 2.28
CA THR A 454 -24.62 6.74 2.95
C THR A 454 -24.09 6.43 4.35
N ARG A 455 -22.79 6.12 4.45
CA ARG A 455 -22.12 5.71 5.70
C ARG A 455 -21.46 6.88 6.42
N ARG A 456 -21.23 8.01 5.74
CA ARG A 456 -20.57 9.22 6.29
C ARG A 456 -19.21 8.94 6.93
N GLY A 457 -18.46 7.97 6.41
CA GLY A 457 -17.18 7.50 6.93
C GLY A 457 -17.25 6.41 7.99
N ASN A 458 -18.43 6.07 8.51
CA ASN A 458 -18.58 5.04 9.54
C ASN A 458 -18.45 3.62 8.95
N VAL A 459 -17.23 3.07 9.00
CA VAL A 459 -16.89 1.73 8.52
C VAL A 459 -15.98 0.99 9.52
N SER A 460 -16.00 -0.34 9.47
CA SER A 460 -15.19 -1.24 10.29
C SER A 460 -14.12 -1.90 9.43
N VAL A 461 -12.87 -1.45 9.53
CA VAL A 461 -11.72 -2.08 8.83
C VAL A 461 -11.57 -3.56 9.20
N PRO A 462 -11.67 -3.99 10.47
CA PRO A 462 -11.58 -5.41 10.82
C PRO A 462 -12.61 -6.29 10.10
N ASP A 463 -13.85 -5.82 9.98
CA ASP A 463 -14.91 -6.59 9.30
C ASP A 463 -14.71 -6.68 7.78
N MET A 464 -13.88 -5.82 7.18
CA MET A 464 -13.51 -5.96 5.75
C MET A 464 -12.67 -7.21 5.48
N TYR A 465 -12.02 -7.78 6.50
CA TYR A 465 -11.18 -8.97 6.41
C TYR A 465 -11.88 -10.26 6.85
N ARG A 466 -13.11 -10.15 7.36
CA ARG A 466 -13.90 -11.27 7.86
C ARG A 466 -15.04 -11.61 6.91
N PHE A 467 -15.14 -12.88 6.54
CA PHE A 467 -16.24 -13.36 5.70
C PHE A 467 -17.59 -13.30 6.43
N ASP A 468 -17.58 -13.60 7.72
CA ASP A 468 -18.72 -13.56 8.63
C ASP A 468 -18.99 -12.16 9.20
N GLY A 469 -18.28 -11.13 8.71
CA GLY A 469 -18.43 -9.75 9.17
C GLY A 469 -19.66 -9.03 8.60
N ILE A 470 -19.84 -7.78 9.04
CA ILE A 470 -21.02 -6.95 8.71
C ILE A 470 -21.19 -6.62 7.22
N TYR A 471 -20.13 -6.77 6.41
CA TYR A 471 -20.16 -6.55 4.97
C TYR A 471 -20.53 -7.79 4.15
N ARG A 472 -21.07 -8.83 4.80
CA ARG A 472 -21.62 -9.98 4.10
C ARG A 472 -22.96 -9.67 3.42
N TYR A 473 -23.76 -8.74 3.97
CA TYR A 473 -25.11 -8.33 3.50
C TYR A 473 -26.19 -9.42 3.44
N SER A 474 -25.84 -10.64 3.07
CA SER A 474 -26.75 -11.78 3.01
C SER A 474 -25.98 -13.02 3.43
N PRO A 475 -26.48 -13.78 4.43
CA PRO A 475 -25.88 -15.05 4.80
C PRO A 475 -25.74 -16.02 3.62
N LYS A 476 -26.70 -16.02 2.69
CA LYS A 476 -26.69 -16.94 1.55
C LYS A 476 -25.83 -16.45 0.39
N PHE A 477 -25.88 -15.16 0.07
CA PHE A 477 -25.32 -14.63 -1.17
C PHE A 477 -24.05 -13.81 -0.99
N GLY A 478 -23.73 -13.32 0.22
CA GLY A 478 -22.52 -12.53 0.45
C GLY A 478 -22.44 -11.25 -0.40
N THR A 479 -23.58 -10.71 -0.82
CA THR A 479 -23.69 -9.67 -1.86
C THR A 479 -24.65 -8.57 -1.44
N ASN A 480 -24.25 -7.32 -1.70
CA ASN A 480 -25.16 -6.18 -1.65
C ASN A 480 -25.94 -6.08 -2.98
N TRP A 481 -27.17 -6.59 -3.02
CA TRP A 481 -28.00 -6.51 -4.22
C TRP A 481 -28.28 -5.07 -4.67
N ARG A 482 -28.27 -4.08 -3.75
CA ARG A 482 -28.44 -2.66 -4.09
C ARG A 482 -27.30 -2.16 -4.99
N ALA A 483 -26.07 -2.59 -4.69
CA ALA A 483 -24.91 -2.27 -5.50
C ALA A 483 -24.96 -2.93 -6.88
N VAL A 484 -25.47 -4.17 -6.96
CA VAL A 484 -25.65 -4.88 -8.25
C VAL A 484 -26.64 -4.14 -9.14
N VAL A 485 -27.80 -3.75 -8.61
CA VAL A 485 -28.83 -3.00 -9.37
C VAL A 485 -28.27 -1.65 -9.82
N ALA A 486 -27.62 -0.91 -8.93
CA ALA A 486 -27.00 0.36 -9.28
C ALA A 486 -25.92 0.22 -10.36
N LEU A 487 -25.12 -0.84 -10.31
CA LEU A 487 -24.11 -1.13 -11.32
C LEU A 487 -24.76 -1.39 -12.69
N VAL A 488 -25.80 -2.22 -12.75
CA VAL A 488 -26.55 -2.51 -13.98
C VAL A 488 -27.17 -1.23 -14.57
N VAL A 489 -27.79 -0.39 -13.75
CA VAL A 489 -28.33 0.90 -14.18
C VAL A 489 -27.24 1.81 -14.76
N GLY A 490 -26.02 1.73 -14.22
CA GLY A 490 -24.88 2.49 -14.71
C GLY A 490 -24.38 2.03 -16.09
N PHE A 491 -24.06 0.74 -16.26
CA PHE A 491 -23.36 0.27 -17.46
C PHE A 491 -24.29 -0.18 -18.60
N LEU A 492 -25.52 -0.63 -18.30
CA LEU A 492 -26.39 -1.25 -19.31
C LEU A 492 -26.85 -0.26 -20.40
N PRO A 493 -27.25 0.99 -20.09
CA PRO A 493 -27.70 1.95 -21.11
C PRO A 493 -26.64 2.38 -22.13
N PRO A 494 -25.37 2.64 -21.79
CA PRO A 494 -24.32 2.94 -22.78
C PRO A 494 -23.78 1.69 -23.50
N LEU A 495 -24.14 0.47 -23.07
CA LEU A 495 -23.61 -0.78 -23.62
C LEU A 495 -23.86 -0.97 -25.14
N PRO A 496 -25.05 -0.64 -25.70
CA PRO A 496 -25.28 -0.73 -27.15
C PRO A 496 -24.37 0.21 -27.95
N GLY A 497 -24.20 1.46 -27.50
CA GLY A 497 -23.31 2.42 -28.14
C GLY A 497 -21.85 1.97 -28.09
N PHE A 498 -21.43 1.36 -26.99
CA PHE A 498 -20.12 0.72 -26.87
C PHE A 498 -19.95 -0.41 -27.90
N ALA A 499 -20.89 -1.35 -27.98
CA ALA A 499 -20.82 -2.46 -28.94
C ALA A 499 -20.72 -1.94 -30.39
N ASN A 500 -21.48 -0.89 -30.72
CA ASN A 500 -21.44 -0.24 -32.03
C ASN A 500 -20.08 0.41 -32.34
N SER A 501 -19.41 0.97 -31.32
CA SER A 501 -18.08 1.56 -31.48
C SER A 501 -17.00 0.52 -31.82
N ILE A 502 -17.13 -0.70 -31.30
CA ILE A 502 -16.21 -1.80 -31.60
C ILE A 502 -16.42 -2.30 -33.03
N ASP A 503 -17.67 -2.48 -33.44
CA ASP A 503 -18.03 -3.00 -34.77
C ASP A 503 -18.06 -1.89 -35.86
N GLN A 504 -17.50 -0.71 -35.55
CA GLN A 504 -17.39 0.43 -36.48
C GLN A 504 -18.72 0.82 -37.14
N GLY A 505 -19.81 0.77 -36.35
CA GLY A 505 -21.13 1.20 -36.81
C GLY A 505 -21.98 0.14 -37.52
N LYS A 506 -21.46 -1.07 -37.74
CA LYS A 506 -22.18 -2.11 -38.51
C LYS A 506 -23.39 -2.72 -37.77
N LEU A 507 -23.46 -2.58 -36.44
CA LEU A 507 -24.58 -3.07 -35.63
C LEU A 507 -25.86 -2.23 -35.80
N GLY A 508 -25.79 -1.06 -36.44
CA GLY A 508 -26.97 -0.23 -36.71
C GLY A 508 -27.62 0.36 -35.45
N VAL A 509 -26.86 0.62 -34.40
CA VAL A 509 -27.38 1.22 -33.16
C VAL A 509 -27.84 2.66 -33.40
N SER A 510 -29.00 3.02 -32.83
CA SER A 510 -29.59 4.36 -32.99
C SER A 510 -28.63 5.46 -32.54
N LEU A 511 -28.81 6.67 -33.09
CA LEU A 511 -27.95 7.81 -32.79
C LEU A 511 -27.98 8.18 -31.29
N GLU A 512 -29.15 8.04 -30.66
CA GLU A 512 -29.34 8.27 -29.23
C GLU A 512 -28.55 7.27 -28.39
N GLY A 513 -28.51 6.00 -28.78
CA GLY A 513 -27.71 4.97 -28.10
C GLY A 513 -26.20 5.25 -28.19
N GLN A 514 -25.75 5.79 -29.33
CA GLN A 514 -24.35 6.23 -29.49
C GLN A 514 -24.03 7.46 -28.65
N HIS A 515 -24.97 8.41 -28.55
CA HIS A 515 -24.83 9.59 -27.72
C HIS A 515 -24.72 9.27 -26.22
N ILE A 516 -25.48 8.30 -25.70
CA ILE A 516 -25.34 7.85 -24.31
C ILE A 516 -23.94 7.30 -24.04
N PHE A 517 -23.37 6.55 -24.99
CA PHE A 517 -21.99 6.07 -24.89
C PHE A 517 -20.95 7.20 -24.98
N ALA A 518 -21.21 8.25 -25.78
CA ALA A 518 -20.33 9.41 -25.86
C ALA A 518 -20.20 10.18 -24.53
N ILE A 519 -21.15 10.04 -23.61
CA ILE A 519 -21.07 10.54 -22.23
C ILE A 519 -20.97 9.40 -21.19
N GLY A 520 -20.51 8.22 -21.62
CA GLY A 520 -20.61 6.96 -20.89
C GLY A 520 -20.11 7.03 -19.45
N TYR A 521 -18.91 7.56 -19.20
CA TYR A 521 -18.39 7.71 -17.84
C TYR A 521 -19.31 8.55 -16.95
N MET A 522 -19.71 9.73 -17.42
CA MET A 522 -20.51 10.69 -16.66
C MET A 522 -21.91 10.14 -16.38
N TYR A 523 -22.54 9.56 -17.41
CA TYR A 523 -23.82 8.89 -17.26
C TYR A 523 -23.73 7.77 -16.24
N SER A 524 -22.81 6.82 -16.42
CA SER A 524 -22.72 5.65 -15.56
C SER A 524 -22.34 6.02 -14.13
N PHE A 525 -21.47 7.03 -13.93
CA PHE A 525 -21.13 7.54 -12.60
C PHE A 525 -22.35 8.15 -11.90
N VAL A 526 -23.06 9.07 -12.55
CA VAL A 526 -24.20 9.76 -11.93
C VAL A 526 -25.39 8.82 -11.72
N ALA A 527 -25.75 8.03 -12.74
CA ALA A 527 -26.89 7.13 -12.70
C ALA A 527 -26.72 6.05 -11.63
N ALA A 528 -25.55 5.39 -11.57
CA ALA A 528 -25.28 4.39 -10.55
C ALA A 528 -25.18 5.00 -9.15
N GLY A 529 -24.53 6.16 -9.00
CA GLY A 529 -24.43 6.85 -7.71
C GLY A 529 -25.80 7.23 -7.14
N LEU A 530 -26.67 7.82 -7.97
CA LEU A 530 -28.04 8.19 -7.57
C LEU A 530 -28.90 6.96 -7.28
N CYS A 531 -28.81 5.92 -8.13
CA CYS A 531 -29.54 4.67 -7.93
C CYS A 531 -29.11 3.99 -6.62
N TYR A 532 -27.80 3.89 -6.36
CA TYR A 532 -27.27 3.30 -5.14
C TYR A 532 -27.71 4.09 -3.90
N TRP A 533 -27.59 5.41 -3.94
CA TRP A 533 -28.05 6.28 -2.86
C TRP A 533 -29.55 6.09 -2.57
N ALA A 534 -30.39 6.08 -3.62
CA ALA A 534 -31.83 5.89 -3.47
C ALA A 534 -32.15 4.52 -2.87
N LEU A 535 -31.53 3.46 -3.36
CA LEU A 535 -31.72 2.10 -2.83
C LEU A 535 -31.28 1.99 -1.37
N MET A 536 -30.15 2.58 -1.00
CA MET A 536 -29.68 2.60 0.39
C MET A 536 -30.53 3.50 1.30
N ARG A 537 -31.20 4.53 0.75
CA ARG A 537 -32.07 5.43 1.48
C ARG A 537 -33.46 4.84 1.73
N PHE A 538 -34.05 4.20 0.72
CA PHE A 538 -35.43 3.72 0.74
C PHE A 538 -35.57 2.21 1.03
N ALA A 539 -34.53 1.43 0.78
CA ALA A 539 -34.44 0.01 1.14
C ALA A 539 -33.15 -0.25 1.97
N PRO A 540 -32.98 0.42 3.13
CA PRO A 540 -31.74 0.40 3.89
C PRO A 540 -31.35 -1.01 4.34
N GLU A 541 -30.05 -1.24 4.44
CA GLU A 541 -29.49 -2.40 5.13
C GLU A 541 -29.13 -2.00 6.56
N HIS A 542 -29.68 -2.71 7.54
CA HIS A 542 -29.54 -2.33 8.95
C HIS A 542 -28.29 -2.96 9.60
N GLU A 543 -27.91 -4.18 9.21
CA GLU A 543 -26.82 -4.93 9.87
C GLU A 543 -25.45 -4.28 9.67
N SER A 544 -25.22 -3.67 8.51
CA SER A 544 -23.93 -3.04 8.18
C SER A 544 -23.83 -1.57 8.61
N LYS A 545 -24.86 -1.02 9.26
CA LYS A 545 -24.90 0.39 9.66
C LYS A 545 -24.13 0.59 10.96
N MET A 546 -23.29 1.62 10.99
CA MET A 546 -22.46 1.97 12.14
C MET A 546 -22.61 3.44 12.52
N ASP A 547 -22.51 3.73 13.81
CA ASP A 547 -22.57 5.10 14.34
C ASP A 547 -21.20 5.78 14.39
N HIS A 548 -20.12 5.00 14.40
CA HIS A 548 -18.74 5.47 14.41
C HIS A 548 -17.83 4.55 13.58
N GLU A 549 -16.68 5.08 13.14
CA GLU A 549 -15.65 4.31 12.44
C GLU A 549 -14.85 3.41 13.40
N VAL A 550 -14.50 2.20 12.95
CA VAL A 550 -13.60 1.28 13.66
C VAL A 550 -12.44 0.93 12.72
N THR A 551 -11.33 1.65 12.86
CA THR A 551 -10.17 1.49 11.95
C THR A 551 -9.23 0.35 12.34
N GLY A 552 -9.29 -0.12 13.59
CA GLY A 552 -8.33 -1.10 14.13
C GLY A 552 -6.92 -0.52 14.35
N GLU A 553 -6.77 0.81 14.37
CA GLU A 553 -5.49 1.50 14.50
C GLU A 553 -4.71 1.07 15.75
N ASP A 554 -5.39 0.89 16.89
CA ASP A 554 -4.77 0.49 18.16
C ASP A 554 -4.12 -0.90 18.07
N ILE A 555 -4.74 -1.82 17.31
CA ILE A 555 -4.22 -3.18 17.09
C ILE A 555 -2.98 -3.12 16.19
N LEU A 556 -3.00 -2.26 15.17
CA LEU A 556 -1.85 -2.05 14.28
C LEU A 556 -0.65 -1.45 15.04
N ILE A 557 -0.90 -0.46 15.89
CA ILE A 557 0.13 0.15 16.75
C ILE A 557 0.71 -0.90 17.70
N ALA A 558 -0.14 -1.63 18.44
CA ALA A 558 0.32 -2.64 19.37
C ALA A 558 1.16 -3.74 18.70
N ASN A 559 0.81 -4.14 17.47
CA ASN A 559 1.59 -5.10 16.70
C ASN A 559 2.96 -4.56 16.27
N ASP A 560 3.03 -3.28 15.89
CA ASP A 560 4.29 -2.62 15.56
C ASP A 560 5.18 -2.46 16.80
N GLU A 561 4.61 -2.09 17.95
CA GLU A 561 5.31 -2.00 19.24
C GLU A 561 5.86 -3.35 19.69
N ARG A 562 5.10 -4.45 19.51
CA ARG A 562 5.60 -5.82 19.72
C ARG A 562 6.79 -6.17 18.84
N LYS A 563 6.85 -5.61 17.63
CA LYS A 563 8.00 -5.75 16.71
C LYS A 563 9.14 -4.77 17.03
N GLY A 564 9.09 -4.12 18.20
CA GLY A 564 10.09 -3.17 18.67
C GLY A 564 10.05 -1.83 17.95
N ARG A 565 8.97 -1.49 17.24
CA ARG A 565 8.83 -0.24 16.51
C ARG A 565 7.86 0.70 17.24
N TYR A 566 8.39 1.81 17.76
CA TYR A 566 7.64 2.76 18.58
C TYR A 566 7.44 4.11 17.88
N TYR A 567 6.32 4.77 18.17
CA TYR A 567 5.92 6.04 17.54
C TYR A 567 5.34 6.99 18.57
N TYR A 568 5.38 8.28 18.26
CA TYR A 568 4.50 9.25 18.88
C TYR A 568 3.60 9.89 17.83
N LYS A 569 2.38 10.26 18.23
CA LYS A 569 1.41 10.94 17.39
C LYS A 569 1.63 12.44 17.47
N ASP A 570 2.16 13.04 16.42
CA ASP A 570 2.26 14.50 16.25
C ASP A 570 0.97 15.01 15.59
N GLU A 571 0.26 15.93 16.25
CA GLU A 571 -1.03 16.45 15.75
C GLU A 571 -0.92 17.13 14.37
N LYS A 572 0.25 17.70 14.02
CA LYS A 572 0.48 18.41 12.75
C LYS A 572 1.12 17.50 11.68
N LYS A 573 1.92 16.53 12.09
CA LYS A 573 2.73 15.67 11.19
C LYS A 573 2.23 14.24 11.04
N GLY A 574 1.29 13.78 11.88
CA GLY A 574 0.85 12.39 11.93
C GLY A 574 1.78 11.54 12.82
N PHE A 575 1.81 10.23 12.61
CA PHE A 575 2.73 9.36 13.34
C PHE A 575 4.18 9.67 12.95
N SER A 576 5.02 9.93 13.95
CA SER A 576 6.46 10.12 13.79
C SER A 576 7.19 9.00 14.53
N PHE A 577 8.12 8.35 13.84
CA PHE A 577 8.95 7.28 14.41
C PHE A 577 9.85 7.85 15.52
N LEU A 578 9.84 7.22 16.69
CA LEU A 578 10.96 7.37 17.61
C LEU A 578 12.16 6.64 17.00
N PRO A 579 13.39 7.15 17.09
CA PRO A 579 14.56 6.39 16.65
C PRO A 579 14.53 5.02 17.32
N THR A 580 14.25 3.97 16.54
CA THR A 580 14.26 2.61 17.06
C THR A 580 15.69 2.30 17.45
N TYR A 581 15.92 2.16 18.75
CA TYR A 581 17.11 1.48 19.21
C TYR A 581 17.03 0.05 18.67
N PRO A 582 18.09 -0.46 18.02
CA PRO A 582 18.09 -1.84 17.56
C PRO A 582 17.80 -2.78 18.74
N GLN A 583 17.08 -3.88 18.50
CA GLN A 583 16.96 -4.95 19.49
C GLN A 583 18.34 -5.61 19.64
N LEU A 584 19.14 -5.09 20.56
CA LEU A 584 20.51 -5.56 20.82
C LEU A 584 20.54 -6.85 21.64
N ILE A 585 19.47 -7.16 22.37
CA ILE A 585 19.35 -8.30 23.28
C ILE A 585 18.29 -9.27 22.75
N SER A 586 18.67 -10.52 22.55
CA SER A 586 17.78 -11.59 22.07
C SER A 586 16.83 -12.04 23.20
N ASP A 587 15.65 -12.53 22.83
CA ASP A 587 14.67 -13.07 23.79
C ASP A 587 15.26 -14.20 24.66
N GLU A 588 16.20 -14.97 24.10
CA GLU A 588 16.96 -16.00 24.81
C GLU A 588 17.79 -15.41 25.95
N ARG A 589 18.55 -14.35 25.70
CA ARG A 589 19.33 -13.66 26.75
C ARG A 589 18.46 -13.00 27.80
N ILE A 590 17.25 -12.55 27.43
CA ILE A 590 16.28 -12.05 28.40
C ILE A 590 15.81 -13.19 29.31
N LYS A 591 15.51 -14.37 28.75
CA LYS A 591 15.10 -15.55 29.51
C LYS A 591 16.21 -16.07 30.43
N GLU A 592 17.46 -16.08 29.97
CA GLU A 592 18.63 -16.42 30.79
C GLU A 592 18.75 -15.49 32.00
N ALA A 593 18.54 -14.18 31.82
CA ALA A 593 18.54 -13.23 32.94
C ALA A 593 17.43 -13.54 33.97
N ILE A 594 16.24 -13.95 33.52
CA ILE A 594 15.15 -14.38 34.40
C ILE A 594 15.51 -15.66 35.13
N ASP A 595 16.15 -16.62 34.46
CA ASP A 595 16.58 -17.85 35.09
C ASP A 595 17.62 -17.59 36.20
N VAL A 596 18.54 -16.65 35.99
CA VAL A 596 19.45 -16.19 37.05
C VAL A 596 18.64 -15.62 38.23
N LEU A 597 17.73 -14.67 38.00
CA LEU A 597 16.95 -14.05 39.08
C LEU A 597 16.15 -15.07 39.91
N LEU A 598 15.60 -16.10 39.26
CA LEU A 598 14.84 -17.16 39.96
C LEU A 598 15.70 -17.99 40.92
N THR A 599 17.03 -18.00 40.76
CA THR A 599 17.95 -18.69 41.70
C THR A 599 18.32 -17.85 42.92
N MET A 600 17.98 -16.56 42.92
CA MET A 600 18.50 -15.58 43.88
C MET A 600 17.62 -15.36 45.11
N GLN A 601 16.50 -16.08 45.23
CA GLN A 601 15.60 -15.94 46.39
C GLN A 601 16.12 -16.72 47.60
N ASN A 602 16.18 -16.05 48.74
CA ASN A 602 16.44 -16.69 50.01
C ASN A 602 15.21 -17.49 50.46
N LYS A 603 15.36 -18.82 50.51
CA LYS A 603 14.25 -19.74 50.82
C LYS A 603 13.62 -19.51 52.20
N HIS A 604 14.39 -19.01 53.15
CA HIS A 604 13.96 -18.85 54.54
C HIS A 604 13.12 -17.58 54.78
N SER A 605 13.30 -16.55 53.95
CA SER A 605 12.68 -15.24 54.12
C SER A 605 11.74 -14.85 52.98
N GLY A 606 11.97 -15.39 51.77
CA GLY A 606 11.34 -14.95 50.53
C GLY A 606 11.97 -13.68 49.93
N GLY A 607 12.98 -13.09 50.58
CA GLY A 607 13.70 -11.91 50.13
C GLY A 607 14.80 -12.22 49.12
N CYS A 608 15.36 -11.15 48.56
CA CYS A 608 16.56 -11.19 47.73
C CYS A 608 17.69 -10.36 48.36
N SER A 609 18.87 -10.95 48.27
CA SER A 609 20.15 -10.34 48.58
C SER A 609 20.75 -9.63 47.36
N SER A 610 21.99 -9.16 47.46
CA SER A 610 22.61 -8.32 46.44
C SER A 610 23.33 -9.12 45.35
N TYR A 611 24.37 -9.87 45.69
CA TYR A 611 25.18 -10.60 44.70
C TYR A 611 24.91 -12.11 44.67
N GLU A 612 24.45 -12.68 45.78
CA GLU A 612 24.15 -14.10 45.91
C GLU A 612 23.12 -14.33 47.04
N PRO A 613 22.44 -15.49 47.08
CA PRO A 613 21.65 -15.86 48.25
C PRO A 613 22.51 -15.89 49.51
N GLN A 614 21.90 -15.64 50.66
CA GLN A 614 22.54 -15.73 51.96
C GLN A 614 23.08 -17.14 52.21
N ARG A 615 24.41 -17.27 52.24
CA ARG A 615 25.13 -18.55 52.47
C ARG A 615 25.58 -18.77 53.91
N GLY A 616 25.59 -17.72 54.71
CA GLY A 616 26.05 -17.74 56.10
C GLY A 616 24.98 -17.25 57.07
N SER A 617 25.10 -17.63 58.33
CA SER A 617 24.21 -17.10 59.36
C SER A 617 24.55 -15.66 59.70
N GLU A 618 23.54 -14.84 60.03
CA GLU A 618 23.75 -13.47 60.51
C GLU A 618 24.60 -13.43 61.80
N TRP A 619 24.75 -14.54 62.53
CA TRP A 619 25.68 -14.64 63.67
C TRP A 619 27.14 -14.35 63.29
N LEU A 620 27.52 -14.53 62.03
CA LEU A 620 28.86 -14.17 61.55
C LEU A 620 29.14 -12.67 61.66
N GLU A 621 28.11 -11.82 61.77
CA GLU A 621 28.27 -10.39 62.00
C GLU A 621 28.93 -10.07 63.35
N TRP A 622 28.92 -10.98 64.33
CA TRP A 622 29.70 -10.85 65.57
C TRP A 622 31.21 -10.92 65.34
N LEU A 623 31.64 -11.45 64.19
CA LEU A 623 33.03 -11.50 63.77
C LEU A 623 33.41 -10.31 62.87
N ASN A 624 32.53 -9.32 62.74
CA ASN A 624 32.80 -8.14 61.94
C ASN A 624 33.96 -7.34 62.54
N ALA A 625 35.11 -7.41 61.87
CA ALA A 625 36.31 -6.68 62.24
C ALA A 625 36.39 -5.27 61.63
N ALA A 626 35.45 -4.90 60.76
CA ALA A 626 35.39 -3.57 60.17
C ALA A 626 34.62 -2.63 61.10
N GLU A 627 35.34 -1.83 61.88
CA GLU A 627 34.74 -0.97 62.92
C GLU A 627 33.79 0.11 62.36
N VAL A 628 33.93 0.46 61.07
CA VAL A 628 33.21 1.56 60.42
C VAL A 628 32.06 1.12 59.52
N PHE A 629 31.87 -0.19 59.30
CA PHE A 629 30.83 -0.74 58.43
C PHE A 629 30.01 -1.80 59.17
N GLY A 630 28.68 -1.71 59.10
CA GLY A 630 27.79 -2.71 59.66
C GLY A 630 27.14 -3.56 58.56
N ARG A 631 26.78 -4.80 58.90
CA ARG A 631 26.11 -5.76 58.03
C ARG A 631 26.93 -6.08 56.77
N ILE A 632 28.15 -6.56 56.99
CA ILE A 632 29.08 -6.90 55.89
C ILE A 632 29.53 -8.36 55.89
N MET A 633 29.21 -9.15 56.93
CA MET A 633 29.77 -10.49 57.08
C MET A 633 29.02 -11.56 56.29
N VAL A 634 27.78 -11.28 55.89
CA VAL A 634 26.95 -12.14 55.03
C VAL A 634 26.12 -11.29 54.07
N GLU A 635 25.57 -11.92 53.04
CA GLU A 635 24.49 -11.34 52.26
C GLU A 635 23.21 -11.28 53.10
N TYR A 636 22.52 -10.14 53.04
CA TYR A 636 21.26 -9.91 53.73
C TYR A 636 20.13 -9.72 52.74
N ASP A 637 18.90 -9.95 53.16
CA ASP A 637 17.75 -9.58 52.36
C ASP A 637 17.48 -8.09 52.44
N TYR A 638 17.23 -7.47 51.29
CA TYR A 638 16.93 -6.04 51.19
C TYR A 638 15.55 -5.79 50.54
N PRO A 639 14.74 -4.86 51.07
CA PRO A 639 13.51 -4.41 50.42
C PRO A 639 13.73 -3.95 48.98
N GLU A 640 14.85 -3.27 48.71
CA GLU A 640 15.17 -2.71 47.40
C GLU A 640 15.47 -3.80 46.37
N CYS A 641 16.36 -4.74 46.71
CA CYS A 641 16.69 -5.90 45.85
C CYS A 641 15.44 -6.73 45.58
N THR A 642 14.69 -7.07 46.64
CA THR A 642 13.48 -7.89 46.51
C THR A 642 12.41 -7.21 45.65
N THR A 643 12.20 -5.91 45.83
CA THR A 643 11.28 -5.10 45.02
C THR A 643 11.71 -5.08 43.55
N ALA A 644 12.99 -4.79 43.28
CA ALA A 644 13.48 -4.68 41.91
C ALA A 644 13.26 -5.99 41.14
N VAL A 645 13.58 -7.13 41.77
CA VAL A 645 13.39 -8.45 41.16
C VAL A 645 11.92 -8.77 40.95
N VAL A 646 11.05 -8.52 41.95
CA VAL A 646 9.60 -8.84 41.81
C VAL A 646 8.92 -7.96 40.76
N THR A 647 9.33 -6.70 40.61
CA THR A 647 8.85 -5.80 39.57
C THR A 647 9.30 -6.28 38.20
N ALA A 648 10.58 -6.62 38.03
CA ALA A 648 11.11 -7.16 36.78
C ALA A 648 10.40 -8.46 36.36
N LEU A 649 10.24 -9.41 37.29
CA LEU A 649 9.50 -10.66 37.06
C LEU A 649 8.03 -10.40 36.71
N THR A 650 7.39 -9.40 37.33
CA THR A 650 6.00 -9.03 37.03
C THR A 650 5.84 -8.43 35.65
N MET A 651 6.78 -7.60 35.21
CA MET A 651 6.81 -7.06 33.85
C MET A 651 7.09 -8.17 32.83
N PHE A 652 8.08 -9.03 33.10
CA PHE A 652 8.43 -10.15 32.25
C PHE A 652 7.26 -11.12 32.07
N ALA A 653 6.55 -11.47 33.14
CA ALA A 653 5.40 -12.38 33.08
C ALA A 653 4.22 -11.86 32.22
N LYS A 654 4.10 -10.53 32.04
CA LYS A 654 3.12 -9.94 31.11
C LYS A 654 3.53 -10.13 29.65
N LEU A 655 4.84 -10.08 29.36
CA LEU A 655 5.38 -10.22 28.01
C LEU A 655 5.55 -11.70 27.61
N TYR A 656 5.87 -12.57 28.56
CA TYR A 656 6.16 -13.99 28.35
C TYR A 656 5.34 -14.90 29.29
N PRO A 657 4.00 -14.92 29.16
CA PRO A 657 3.11 -15.57 30.13
C PRO A 657 3.29 -17.09 30.27
N GLY A 658 3.90 -17.75 29.28
CA GLY A 658 4.15 -19.19 29.29
C GLY A 658 5.52 -19.62 29.85
N TYR A 659 6.46 -18.69 30.07
CA TYR A 659 7.83 -19.05 30.47
C TYR A 659 7.95 -19.16 31.99
N ARG A 660 8.20 -20.37 32.51
CA ARG A 660 8.40 -20.67 33.96
C ARG A 660 7.36 -20.01 34.88
N SER A 661 6.12 -19.95 34.41
CA SER A 661 5.04 -19.17 35.02
C SER A 661 4.72 -19.63 36.44
N LYS A 662 4.87 -20.94 36.72
CA LYS A 662 4.67 -21.52 38.04
C LYS A 662 5.74 -21.04 39.02
N GLU A 663 7.01 -21.11 38.64
CA GLU A 663 8.14 -20.69 39.47
C GLU A 663 8.13 -19.18 39.73
N ILE A 664 7.85 -18.39 38.69
CA ILE A 664 7.71 -16.93 38.83
C ILE A 664 6.57 -16.58 39.80
N SER A 665 5.44 -17.30 39.73
CA SER A 665 4.30 -17.06 40.62
C SER A 665 4.63 -17.37 42.08
N ILE A 666 5.35 -18.47 42.33
CA ILE A 666 5.83 -18.86 43.67
C ILE A 666 6.82 -17.82 44.20
N PHE A 667 7.81 -17.44 43.38
CA PHE A 667 8.81 -16.43 43.73
C PHE A 667 8.14 -15.13 44.15
N LYS A 668 7.22 -14.62 43.31
CA LYS A 668 6.51 -13.36 43.55
C LYS A 668 5.78 -13.38 44.88
N LYS A 669 5.11 -14.48 45.22
CA LYS A 669 4.42 -14.63 46.50
C LYS A 669 5.37 -14.43 47.68
N GLY A 670 6.50 -15.17 47.68
CA GLY A 670 7.52 -15.04 48.74
C GLY A 670 8.10 -13.63 48.84
N ALA A 671 8.38 -13.00 47.70
CA ALA A 671 8.92 -11.64 47.64
C ALA A 671 7.95 -10.60 48.23
N TYR A 672 6.66 -10.66 47.88
CA TYR A 672 5.67 -9.75 48.46
C TYR A 672 5.48 -9.99 49.96
N ASP A 673 5.51 -11.24 50.43
CA ASP A 673 5.41 -11.56 51.86
C ASP A 673 6.61 -11.01 52.64
N TYR A 674 7.83 -11.10 52.09
CA TYR A 674 9.02 -10.44 52.63
C TYR A 674 8.86 -8.92 52.69
N ILE A 675 8.42 -8.28 51.60
CA ILE A 675 8.23 -6.81 51.56
C ILE A 675 7.25 -6.36 52.63
N ARG A 676 6.15 -7.10 52.83
CA ARG A 676 5.16 -6.80 53.88
C ARG A 676 5.75 -6.98 55.29
N LYS A 677 6.57 -8.01 55.50
CA LYS A 677 7.19 -8.33 56.79
C LYS A 677 8.31 -7.37 57.17
N SER A 678 9.06 -6.86 56.19
CA SER A 678 10.16 -5.91 56.40
C SER A 678 9.69 -4.47 56.65
N GLN A 679 8.39 -4.19 56.48
CA GLN A 679 7.82 -2.90 56.84
C GLN A 679 7.86 -2.68 58.36
N ARG A 680 8.35 -1.52 58.78
CA ARG A 680 8.38 -1.11 60.19
C ARG A 680 6.99 -0.71 60.68
N ALA A 681 6.83 -0.68 62.01
CA ALA A 681 5.55 -0.34 62.65
C ALA A 681 5.04 1.07 62.30
N ASP A 682 5.95 2.00 62.04
CA ASP A 682 5.64 3.38 61.61
C ASP A 682 5.25 3.49 60.13
N GLY A 683 5.29 2.39 59.37
CA GLY A 683 4.94 2.31 57.95
C GLY A 683 6.14 2.43 57.01
N SER A 684 7.35 2.69 57.50
CA SER A 684 8.54 2.87 56.68
C SER A 684 9.26 1.57 56.33
N TRP A 685 10.12 1.61 55.31
CA TRP A 685 11.15 0.60 55.02
C TRP A 685 12.52 1.25 55.15
N TYR A 686 13.49 0.50 55.67
CA TYR A 686 14.85 0.98 55.82
C TYR A 686 15.64 0.75 54.54
N GLY A 687 16.14 1.83 53.94
CA GLY A 687 17.03 1.77 52.79
C GLY A 687 18.46 1.49 53.20
N SER A 688 19.05 0.48 52.59
CA SER A 688 20.43 0.03 52.80
C SER A 688 21.35 0.43 51.65
N TRP A 689 20.80 0.69 50.46
CA TRP A 689 21.57 1.05 49.25
C TRP A 689 21.57 2.55 48.92
N ALA A 690 20.75 3.34 49.62
CA ALA A 690 20.75 4.79 49.54
C ALA A 690 20.12 5.39 50.81
N ILE A 691 20.16 6.72 50.93
CA ILE A 691 19.64 7.46 52.09
C ILE A 691 18.14 7.75 51.92
N CYS A 692 17.24 7.33 52.80
CA CYS A 692 17.22 6.03 53.49
C CYS A 692 15.77 5.51 53.41
N PHE A 693 14.85 6.15 54.12
CA PHE A 693 13.46 5.70 54.19
C PHE A 693 12.62 6.04 52.95
N THR A 694 12.87 7.19 52.34
CA THR A 694 12.24 7.63 51.08
C THR A 694 12.59 6.70 49.93
N TYR A 695 13.87 6.30 49.83
CA TYR A 695 14.35 5.39 48.81
C TYR A 695 13.68 4.02 48.90
N ALA A 696 13.83 3.31 50.02
CA ALA A 696 13.24 1.98 50.16
C ALA A 696 11.72 1.99 50.12
N GLY A 697 11.06 3.03 50.64
CA GLY A 697 9.62 3.14 50.58
C GLY A 697 9.07 3.43 49.18
N MET A 698 9.82 4.13 48.31
CA MET A 698 9.48 4.26 46.88
C MET A 698 9.43 2.87 46.23
N PHE A 699 10.51 2.11 46.36
CA PHE A 699 10.60 0.74 45.86
C PHE A 699 9.44 -0.12 46.40
N ALA A 700 9.30 -0.23 47.72
CA ALA A 700 8.29 -1.09 48.33
C ALA A 700 6.84 -0.73 47.91
N LEU A 701 6.51 0.56 47.83
CA LEU A 701 5.18 1.00 47.38
C LEU A 701 4.92 0.67 45.91
N GLU A 702 5.92 0.81 45.04
CA GLU A 702 5.82 0.41 43.63
C GLU A 702 5.58 -1.10 43.49
N ALA A 703 6.34 -1.94 44.20
CA ALA A 703 6.10 -3.39 44.19
C ALA A 703 4.69 -3.74 44.68
N LEU A 704 4.25 -3.18 45.80
CA LEU A 704 2.92 -3.44 46.34
C LEU A 704 1.81 -3.01 45.37
N ALA A 705 1.99 -1.90 44.64
CA ALA A 705 1.07 -1.49 43.58
C ALA A 705 0.98 -2.54 42.47
N THR A 706 2.08 -3.18 42.10
CA THR A 706 2.05 -4.29 41.11
C THR A 706 1.31 -5.53 41.61
N ALA A 707 1.17 -5.70 42.93
CA ALA A 707 0.36 -6.73 43.56
C ALA A 707 -1.13 -6.33 43.71
N GLY A 708 -1.51 -5.13 43.24
CA GLY A 708 -2.86 -4.59 43.36
C GLY A 708 -3.16 -3.91 44.70
N GLU A 709 -2.17 -3.73 45.57
CA GLU A 709 -2.32 -3.00 46.82
C GLU A 709 -2.21 -1.49 46.58
N ASN A 710 -3.14 -0.73 47.14
CA ASN A 710 -3.22 0.71 47.01
C ASN A 710 -3.79 1.33 48.30
N HIS A 711 -3.89 2.66 48.34
CA HIS A 711 -4.35 3.39 49.52
C HIS A 711 -5.76 2.98 49.98
N THR A 712 -6.65 2.57 49.08
CA THR A 712 -8.03 2.22 49.42
C THR A 712 -8.13 0.84 50.05
N ASN A 713 -7.34 -0.13 49.60
CA ASN A 713 -7.48 -1.54 49.97
C ASN A 713 -6.36 -2.09 50.88
N SER A 714 -5.29 -1.34 51.15
CA SER A 714 -4.16 -1.80 51.98
C SER A 714 -3.85 -0.84 53.14
N GLU A 715 -3.99 -1.34 54.37
CA GLU A 715 -3.60 -0.59 55.58
C GLU A 715 -2.10 -0.28 55.61
N ARG A 716 -1.28 -1.18 55.07
CA ARG A 716 0.19 -1.03 54.98
C ARG A 716 0.58 0.12 54.07
N VAL A 717 -0.07 0.23 52.91
CA VAL A 717 0.11 1.34 51.99
C VAL A 717 -0.33 2.65 52.64
N ARG A 718 -1.46 2.68 53.37
CA ARG A 718 -1.89 3.87 54.12
C ARG A 718 -0.87 4.31 55.17
N LYS A 719 -0.32 3.37 55.95
CA LYS A 719 0.71 3.67 56.95
C LYS A 719 1.98 4.24 56.30
N ALA A 720 2.42 3.66 55.19
CA ALA A 720 3.56 4.17 54.43
C ALA A 720 3.31 5.58 53.84
N CYS A 721 2.15 5.81 53.23
CA CYS A 721 1.78 7.14 52.74
C CYS A 721 1.72 8.16 53.88
N LYS A 722 1.12 7.81 55.02
CA LYS A 722 1.11 8.65 56.23
C LYS A 722 2.52 8.96 56.70
N PHE A 723 3.40 7.96 56.77
CA PHE A 723 4.79 8.15 57.17
C PHE A 723 5.49 9.25 56.35
N PHE A 724 5.27 9.27 55.03
CA PHE A 724 5.87 10.27 54.13
C PHE A 724 5.22 11.64 54.20
N ILE A 725 3.89 11.68 54.30
CA ILE A 725 3.15 12.95 54.39
C ILE A 725 3.48 13.66 55.71
N ASP A 726 3.54 12.92 56.82
CA ASP A 726 3.89 13.46 58.14
C ASP A 726 5.33 14.04 58.18
N LYS A 727 6.17 13.73 57.19
CA LYS A 727 7.58 14.16 57.08
C LYS A 727 7.83 15.05 55.86
N GLN A 728 6.78 15.56 55.24
CA GLN A 728 6.90 16.52 54.15
C GLN A 728 7.33 17.88 54.70
N MET A 729 8.36 18.46 54.09
CA MET A 729 8.88 19.78 54.44
C MET A 729 8.00 20.89 53.87
N LYS A 730 8.10 22.11 54.43
CA LYS A 730 7.27 23.26 54.04
C LYS A 730 7.45 23.69 52.58
N ASP A 731 8.59 23.39 51.98
CA ASP A 731 8.91 23.66 50.57
C ASP A 731 8.34 22.60 49.60
N GLY A 732 7.67 21.58 50.12
CA GLY A 732 7.10 20.47 49.36
C GLY A 732 8.04 19.26 49.21
N GLY A 733 9.30 19.35 49.63
CA GLY A 733 10.27 18.25 49.65
C GLY A 733 9.96 17.20 50.73
N ARG A 734 10.63 16.04 50.68
CA ARG A 734 10.53 14.98 51.70
C ARG A 734 11.90 14.74 52.32
N MET A 735 11.94 14.58 53.64
CA MET A 735 13.16 14.32 54.42
C MET A 735 13.70 12.91 54.23
#